data_AF-A0A3A8YQE8-F1
#
_entry.id   AF-A0A3A8YQE8-F1
#
_cell.length_a   1.000
_cell.length_b   1.000
_cell.length_c   1.000
_cell.angle_alpha   90.00
_cell.angle_beta   90.00
_cell.angle_gamma   90.00
#
_symmetry.space_group_name_H-M   'P 1'
#
loop_
_entity.id
_entity.type
_entity.pdbx_description
1 polymer ?
#
loop_
_entity_poly.entity_id
_entity_poly.type
_entity_poly.pdbx_seq_one_letter_code
_entity_poly.pdbx_strand_id
1 'polypeptide(L)'
;MKQRNGKKKIGSLLLAAAVMIGSFPVPDTEVHAAELRSAASGQFVTKEQLKTFNTDDNDGSKNPAKVYFGKNDSNNQEWWIAGSQNGDSVTLFAASPLGANQKFDSNYDSNNSSTATKSYNADWGCSYSGSVPSDVNANHYGASTLRTALKGLETSTSYFSTAEQALMQGTTIYTNDVKNSNNGTKTDCAYSTTDKLYLAYAEASGNYITVGENASGNLNSGLRIDKGYWGNQRFWLRAPGYISSDRARVAVPGSSVKDRLVSNDESAVVPAFELNLSSVLFASAAEAASSETVNGTIADGAAMTLRLDGKDKTIGTVSYDTEAGRIVAQKAAGAAGTVSLVVQGKSETSDWYYSVPAGEVTVVTKEQIETACSISGLNFAECKIWLETTEGEDSFAYAKIADAKNFNDAATLAPGQTLVRDDETIANGQDGTVTIDKGNDGNVDVTVKLPSAGNVDIDADGKVTVPTGATVQAAGGKELMLPTGGTVDADGKVEAEKIVNGDTTVTAPLGEKVTADKDGKITVPAGGTVQAGNGKVTTLPNGGTVDKDGNISAGPSQPTASPTNPSTNPSTNPSTNPSTNPSTNPSTNPSTSSPMNPSTNPPATTVSAGGTVQTESGKELTLPNGGSVDKDGNVVADKIVNGDTTVTAPSGGKVTADKAGNITVPAGGKVGTGNGKELTLPNGGTVDKDEKVEADKIVSGNTTATAPSGGKVTADKAGNITVPAGGDCRGRRRKSNGTAKRRNRR
;
A
#
# COMPACT_ATOMS: atom_id res chain seq x y z
N MET A 1 -20.86 -59.72 21.40
CA MET A 1 -19.56 -60.39 21.13
C MET A 1 -18.76 -59.54 20.15
N LYS A 2 -17.46 -59.37 20.39
CA LYS A 2 -16.50 -58.65 19.54
C LYS A 2 -16.43 -59.29 18.14
N GLN A 3 -16.37 -58.47 17.07
CA GLN A 3 -15.18 -58.36 16.20
C GLN A 3 -15.36 -57.37 15.02
N ARG A 4 -14.37 -56.48 14.92
CA ARG A 4 -13.68 -55.88 13.75
C ARG A 4 -14.18 -56.19 12.33
N ASN A 5 -14.33 -55.15 11.50
CA ASN A 5 -13.45 -54.77 10.36
C ASN A 5 -14.24 -54.03 9.25
N GLY A 6 -13.57 -53.10 8.56
CA GLY A 6 -13.83 -52.89 7.12
C GLY A 6 -14.06 -51.44 6.68
N LYS A 7 -13.01 -50.83 6.14
CA LYS A 7 -13.02 -49.60 5.32
C LYS A 7 -14.04 -49.67 4.18
N LYS A 8 -14.63 -48.53 3.79
CA LYS A 8 -14.85 -48.15 2.37
C LYS A 8 -15.09 -46.64 2.22
N LYS A 9 -14.25 -46.03 1.38
CA LYS A 9 -14.42 -44.70 0.77
C LYS A 9 -15.54 -44.77 -0.28
N ILE A 10 -16.43 -43.79 -0.29
CA ILE A 10 -17.28 -43.31 -1.41
C ILE A 10 -17.58 -41.85 -1.00
N GLY A 11 -17.37 -40.78 -1.76
CA GLY A 11 -17.42 -40.54 -3.20
C GLY A 11 -18.20 -39.22 -3.35
N SER A 12 -17.63 -38.28 -4.10
CA SER A 12 -18.11 -36.92 -4.39
C SER A 12 -19.63 -36.79 -4.64
N LEU A 13 -20.23 -35.67 -4.18
CA LEU A 13 -21.44 -35.12 -4.78
C LEU A 13 -21.35 -33.57 -4.80
N LEU A 14 -20.91 -33.04 -5.93
CA LEU A 14 -21.12 -31.64 -6.35
C LEU A 14 -22.63 -31.38 -6.43
N LEU A 15 -23.12 -30.39 -5.69
CA LEU A 15 -24.50 -29.91 -5.80
C LEU A 15 -24.50 -28.58 -6.57
N ALA A 16 -24.61 -28.66 -7.89
CA ALA A 16 -24.93 -27.52 -8.72
C ALA A 16 -26.43 -27.23 -8.61
N ALA A 17 -26.82 -26.16 -7.91
CA ALA A 17 -28.20 -25.69 -7.86
C ALA A 17 -28.46 -24.78 -9.07
N ALA A 18 -29.10 -25.33 -10.10
CA ALA A 18 -29.70 -24.56 -11.18
C ALA A 18 -31.01 -23.91 -10.69
N VAL A 19 -31.09 -22.58 -10.67
CA VAL A 19 -32.34 -21.85 -10.38
C VAL A 19 -33.17 -21.77 -11.66
N MET A 20 -34.24 -22.57 -11.72
CA MET A 20 -35.28 -22.47 -12.75
C MET A 20 -36.32 -21.42 -12.34
N ILE A 21 -36.49 -20.39 -13.15
CA ILE A 21 -37.50 -19.34 -12.97
C ILE A 21 -38.89 -19.95 -13.29
N GLY A 22 -39.68 -20.17 -12.25
CA GLY A 22 -41.10 -20.52 -12.35
C GLY A 22 -41.97 -19.28 -12.16
N SER A 23 -42.60 -18.81 -13.24
CA SER A 23 -43.52 -17.66 -13.23
C SER A 23 -44.85 -18.01 -12.56
N PHE A 24 -45.21 -17.30 -11.49
CA PHE A 24 -46.59 -17.18 -11.00
C PHE A 24 -46.91 -15.70 -10.71
N PRO A 25 -48.12 -15.21 -11.01
CA PRO A 25 -48.48 -13.81 -10.84
C PRO A 25 -48.91 -13.51 -9.39
N VAL A 26 -48.43 -12.40 -8.82
CA VAL A 26 -48.87 -11.87 -7.53
C VAL A 26 -49.31 -10.40 -7.72
N PRO A 27 -50.38 -9.93 -7.04
CA PRO A 27 -51.05 -8.67 -7.34
C PRO A 27 -50.26 -7.43 -6.89
N ASP A 28 -50.48 -6.34 -7.63
CA ASP A 28 -49.88 -5.02 -7.46
C ASP A 28 -49.89 -4.51 -6.00
N THR A 29 -48.72 -4.47 -5.39
CA THR A 29 -48.36 -3.45 -4.41
C THR A 29 -47.01 -2.91 -4.84
N GLU A 30 -46.98 -1.65 -5.27
CA GLU A 30 -45.77 -0.95 -5.69
C GLU A 30 -44.74 -0.98 -4.56
N VAL A 31 -43.78 -1.89 -4.67
CA VAL A 31 -42.57 -1.89 -3.88
C VAL A 31 -41.71 -0.78 -4.46
N HIS A 32 -41.64 0.37 -3.80
CA HIS A 32 -40.62 1.38 -4.07
C HIS A 32 -39.25 0.86 -3.62
N ALA A 33 -38.72 -0.11 -4.39
CA ALA A 33 -37.34 -0.55 -4.43
C ALA A 33 -36.76 -0.34 -5.84
N ALA A 34 -37.35 0.57 -6.61
CA ALA A 34 -36.82 1.05 -7.87
C ALA A 34 -36.14 2.40 -7.63
N GLU A 35 -34.88 2.50 -8.03
CA GLU A 35 -33.99 3.68 -7.98
C GLU A 35 -33.31 4.03 -6.65
N LEU A 36 -32.56 3.06 -6.10
CA LEU A 36 -31.32 3.34 -5.34
C LEU A 36 -30.14 2.76 -6.13
N ARG A 37 -29.82 3.35 -7.29
CA ARG A 37 -28.47 3.17 -7.85
C ARG A 37 -27.53 3.96 -6.95
N SER A 38 -26.90 3.26 -6.02
CA SER A 38 -25.73 3.77 -5.33
C SER A 38 -24.72 4.24 -6.37
N ALA A 39 -24.08 5.39 -6.17
CA ALA A 39 -22.95 5.87 -6.99
C ALA A 39 -21.70 4.95 -6.87
N ALA A 40 -21.84 3.82 -6.19
CA ALA A 40 -20.82 2.89 -5.75
C ALA A 40 -21.01 1.45 -6.28
N SER A 41 -21.33 1.26 -7.57
CA SER A 41 -21.28 -0.10 -8.15
C SER A 41 -19.83 -0.60 -8.24
N GLY A 42 -19.58 -1.88 -7.90
CA GLY A 42 -18.31 -2.56 -8.15
C GLY A 42 -17.15 -2.26 -7.23
N GLN A 43 -17.41 -1.73 -6.03
CA GLN A 43 -16.41 -0.91 -5.36
C GLN A 43 -15.29 -1.68 -4.67
N PHE A 44 -14.07 -1.34 -5.10
CA PHE A 44 -12.87 -1.28 -4.28
C PHE A 44 -12.66 0.19 -3.91
N VAL A 45 -12.50 0.48 -2.62
CA VAL A 45 -12.33 1.85 -2.11
C VAL A 45 -11.20 1.91 -1.11
N THR A 46 -10.38 2.95 -1.22
CA THR A 46 -9.38 3.28 -0.21
C THR A 46 -10.05 3.77 1.08
N LYS A 47 -9.31 3.74 2.20
CA LYS A 47 -9.80 4.32 3.47
C LYS A 47 -10.20 5.79 3.35
N GLU A 48 -9.54 6.56 2.49
CA GLU A 48 -9.88 7.97 2.25
C GLU A 48 -11.22 8.11 1.53
N GLN A 49 -11.47 7.25 0.55
CA GLN A 49 -12.75 7.20 -0.15
C GLN A 49 -13.90 6.74 0.76
N LEU A 50 -13.65 5.84 1.72
CA LEU A 50 -14.67 5.44 2.71
C LEU A 50 -15.28 6.63 3.44
N LYS A 51 -14.48 7.68 3.73
CA LYS A 51 -14.93 8.89 4.43
C LYS A 51 -15.86 9.78 3.60
N THR A 52 -15.99 9.51 2.30
CA THR A 52 -16.83 10.29 1.38
C THR A 52 -18.26 9.77 1.26
N PHE A 53 -18.52 8.53 1.70
CA PHE A 53 -19.87 7.97 1.72
C PHE A 53 -20.68 8.54 2.87
N ASN A 54 -21.98 8.71 2.65
CA ASN A 54 -22.90 9.19 3.65
C ASN A 54 -24.35 8.76 3.34
N THR A 55 -25.23 8.99 4.30
CA THR A 55 -26.68 8.72 4.21
C THR A 55 -27.54 9.99 4.19
N ASP A 56 -26.94 11.13 3.83
CA ASP A 56 -27.65 12.41 3.66
C ASP A 56 -27.96 12.62 2.18
N ASP A 57 -29.18 12.27 1.79
CA ASP A 57 -29.68 12.45 0.43
C ASP A 57 -29.91 13.93 0.08
N ASN A 58 -29.64 14.87 0.99
CA ASN A 58 -29.92 16.30 0.85
C ASN A 58 -28.65 17.15 0.77
N ASP A 59 -27.46 16.55 0.80
CA ASP A 59 -26.16 17.25 0.76
C ASP A 59 -25.71 17.68 -0.65
N GLY A 60 -26.47 17.30 -1.67
CA GLY A 60 -26.22 17.60 -3.08
C GLY A 60 -25.99 16.36 -3.95
N SER A 61 -25.66 15.20 -3.38
CA SER A 61 -25.51 13.95 -4.13
C SER A 61 -25.72 12.71 -3.26
N LYS A 62 -26.58 11.79 -3.69
CA LYS A 62 -26.75 10.51 -3.01
C LYS A 62 -25.50 9.64 -3.16
N ASN A 63 -24.82 9.35 -2.06
CA ASN A 63 -23.63 8.51 -2.05
C ASN A 63 -23.64 7.45 -0.92
N PRO A 64 -24.65 6.57 -0.86
CA PRO A 64 -24.72 5.54 0.19
C PRO A 64 -23.84 4.34 -0.14
N ALA A 65 -23.18 3.81 0.88
CA ALA A 65 -22.42 2.56 0.81
C ALA A 65 -22.55 1.78 2.12
N LYS A 66 -22.32 0.46 2.04
CA LYS A 66 -22.36 -0.46 3.18
C LYS A 66 -21.03 -1.19 3.37
N VAL A 67 -20.75 -1.56 4.61
CA VAL A 67 -19.65 -2.46 4.96
C VAL A 67 -20.14 -3.62 5.81
N TYR A 68 -19.45 -4.75 5.75
CA TYR A 68 -19.61 -5.83 6.72
C TYR A 68 -18.78 -5.56 7.96
N PHE A 69 -19.39 -5.69 9.14
CA PHE A 69 -18.69 -5.59 10.42
C PHE A 69 -19.48 -6.31 11.52
N GLY A 70 -18.85 -7.27 12.19
CA GLY A 70 -19.51 -8.12 13.18
C GLY A 70 -20.52 -9.09 12.58
N LYS A 71 -21.23 -9.79 13.46
CA LYS A 71 -22.23 -10.81 13.15
C LYS A 71 -23.59 -10.43 13.69
N ASN A 72 -24.60 -10.92 12.99
CA ASN A 72 -25.98 -10.93 13.44
C ASN A 72 -26.51 -12.36 13.27
N ASP A 73 -26.67 -13.04 14.39
CA ASP A 73 -26.80 -14.50 14.46
C ASP A 73 -25.64 -15.22 13.75
N SER A 74 -25.92 -15.92 12.64
CA SER A 74 -24.92 -16.64 11.84
C SER A 74 -24.48 -15.89 10.58
N ASN A 75 -25.03 -14.69 10.34
CA ASN A 75 -24.74 -13.90 9.15
C ASN A 75 -23.82 -12.71 9.48
N ASN A 76 -23.09 -12.22 8.48
CA ASN A 76 -22.34 -10.97 8.62
C ASN A 76 -23.31 -9.79 8.75
N GLN A 77 -23.05 -8.88 9.69
CA GLN A 77 -23.87 -7.69 9.87
C GLN A 77 -23.46 -6.60 8.87
N GLU A 78 -24.43 -6.05 8.17
CA GLU A 78 -24.24 -4.90 7.27
C GLU A 78 -24.43 -3.58 8.00
N TRP A 79 -23.61 -2.59 7.69
CA TRP A 79 -23.68 -1.24 8.24
C TRP A 79 -23.64 -0.20 7.15
N TRP A 80 -24.57 0.76 7.20
CA TRP A 80 -24.48 1.97 6.41
C TRP A 80 -23.35 2.86 6.90
N ILE A 81 -22.58 3.43 5.98
CA ILE A 81 -21.65 4.51 6.30
C ILE A 81 -22.45 5.79 6.44
N ALA A 82 -22.66 6.25 7.68
CA ALA A 82 -23.42 7.46 7.97
C ALA A 82 -22.66 8.72 7.54
N GLY A 83 -21.33 8.67 7.59
CA GLY A 83 -20.42 9.78 7.26
C GLY A 83 -19.18 9.79 8.15
N SER A 84 -18.36 10.83 7.99
CA SER A 84 -17.15 11.06 8.78
C SER A 84 -17.22 12.41 9.51
N GLN A 85 -16.88 12.43 10.79
CA GLN A 85 -16.81 13.66 11.62
C GLN A 85 -15.39 13.88 12.21
N ASN A 86 -14.56 12.83 12.24
CA ASN A 86 -13.20 12.84 12.78
C ASN A 86 -12.21 12.36 11.71
N GLY A 87 -10.92 12.70 11.87
CA GLY A 87 -9.91 12.59 10.80
C GLY A 87 -9.74 11.19 10.18
N ASP A 88 -9.63 10.15 11.03
CA ASP A 88 -9.39 8.75 10.63
C ASP A 88 -10.49 7.80 11.12
N SER A 89 -11.74 8.23 10.98
CA SER A 89 -12.89 7.39 11.33
C SER A 89 -14.10 7.63 10.44
N VAL A 90 -15.02 6.68 10.49
CA VAL A 90 -16.37 6.80 9.94
C VAL A 90 -17.39 6.34 10.98
N THR A 91 -18.55 6.98 11.01
CA THR A 91 -19.69 6.50 11.81
C THR A 91 -20.47 5.49 10.99
N LEU A 92 -20.72 4.32 11.59
CA LEU A 92 -21.50 3.25 11.02
C LEU A 92 -22.86 3.17 11.68
N PHE A 93 -23.92 2.97 10.89
CA PHE A 93 -25.30 2.77 11.35
C PHE A 93 -25.81 1.41 10.89
N ALA A 94 -26.32 0.59 11.82
CA ALA A 94 -26.69 -0.79 11.51
C ALA A 94 -27.80 -0.83 10.44
N ALA A 95 -27.61 -1.63 9.39
CA ALA A 95 -28.60 -1.78 8.32
C ALA A 95 -29.77 -2.72 8.72
N SER A 96 -29.58 -3.51 9.79
CA SER A 96 -30.59 -4.40 10.36
C SER A 96 -30.49 -4.42 11.90
N PRO A 97 -31.56 -4.79 12.61
CA PRO A 97 -31.55 -4.85 14.07
C PRO A 97 -30.55 -5.88 14.63
N LEU A 98 -29.80 -5.49 15.67
CA LEU A 98 -28.99 -6.41 16.48
C LEU A 98 -29.77 -7.04 17.64
N GLY A 99 -30.95 -6.49 17.94
CA GLY A 99 -31.88 -7.02 18.91
C GLY A 99 -33.32 -6.69 18.50
N ALA A 100 -34.20 -7.68 18.57
CA ALA A 100 -35.63 -7.51 18.34
C ALA A 100 -36.39 -7.46 19.67
N ASN A 101 -37.57 -6.83 19.64
CA ASN A 101 -38.54 -6.85 20.74
C ASN A 101 -38.00 -6.40 22.11
N GLN A 102 -37.17 -5.35 22.13
CA GLN A 102 -36.65 -4.81 23.37
C GLN A 102 -37.58 -3.72 23.92
N LYS A 103 -37.76 -3.70 25.24
CA LYS A 103 -38.36 -2.56 25.94
C LYS A 103 -37.29 -1.48 26.10
N PHE A 104 -37.71 -0.21 26.10
CA PHE A 104 -36.79 0.88 26.38
C PHE A 104 -36.31 0.81 27.85
N ASP A 105 -37.25 0.59 28.77
CA ASP A 105 -36.95 0.43 30.18
C ASP A 105 -37.87 -0.64 30.81
N SER A 106 -37.30 -1.82 31.08
CA SER A 106 -38.06 -2.93 31.67
C SER A 106 -38.36 -2.74 33.15
N ASN A 107 -37.74 -1.77 33.82
CA ASN A 107 -37.95 -1.51 35.24
C ASN A 107 -39.11 -0.53 35.48
N TYR A 108 -39.65 0.06 34.42
CA TYR A 108 -40.86 0.89 34.50
C TYR A 108 -42.12 0.02 34.39
N ASP A 109 -43.10 0.29 35.24
CA ASP A 109 -44.44 -0.30 35.20
C ASP A 109 -45.47 0.82 35.10
N SER A 110 -46.20 0.86 33.99
CA SER A 110 -47.22 1.88 33.74
C SER A 110 -48.37 1.85 34.77
N ASN A 111 -48.56 0.76 35.49
CA ASN A 111 -49.57 0.63 36.54
C ASN A 111 -49.05 1.05 37.92
N ASN A 112 -47.76 1.34 38.06
CA ASN A 112 -47.13 1.70 39.32
C ASN A 112 -46.36 3.02 39.20
N SER A 113 -47.01 4.11 39.59
CA SER A 113 -46.44 5.47 39.53
C SER A 113 -45.11 5.65 40.28
N SER A 114 -44.79 4.80 41.26
CA SER A 114 -43.50 4.85 41.95
C SER A 114 -42.31 4.47 41.05
N THR A 115 -42.58 3.84 39.91
CA THR A 115 -41.54 3.47 38.91
C THR A 115 -41.33 4.53 37.84
N ALA A 116 -42.16 5.59 37.79
CA ALA A 116 -42.10 6.65 36.76
C ALA A 116 -40.81 7.47 36.83
N THR A 117 -40.15 7.45 37.98
CA THR A 117 -38.89 8.13 38.23
C THR A 117 -37.89 7.20 38.89
N LYS A 118 -36.61 7.39 38.61
CA LYS A 118 -35.50 6.64 39.22
C LYS A 118 -34.54 7.59 39.90
N SER A 119 -34.12 7.27 41.12
CA SER A 119 -33.02 7.99 41.77
C SER A 119 -31.77 7.93 40.90
N TYR A 120 -31.09 9.07 40.76
CA TYR A 120 -29.89 9.14 39.95
C TYR A 120 -28.81 8.21 40.49
N ASN A 121 -28.13 7.48 39.60
CA ASN A 121 -26.97 6.67 39.94
C ASN A 121 -25.76 7.11 39.09
N ALA A 122 -24.66 7.44 39.76
CA ALA A 122 -23.40 7.81 39.11
C ALA A 122 -22.81 6.69 38.23
N ASP A 123 -23.11 5.43 38.53
CA ASP A 123 -22.68 4.25 37.76
C ASP A 123 -23.25 4.24 36.34
N TRP A 124 -24.30 5.02 36.07
CA TRP A 124 -24.79 5.21 34.71
C TRP A 124 -23.77 5.95 33.84
N GLY A 125 -22.77 6.64 34.41
CA GLY A 125 -21.76 7.36 33.64
C GLY A 125 -22.34 8.49 32.80
N CYS A 126 -23.34 9.19 33.31
CA CYS A 126 -23.92 10.37 32.68
C CYS A 126 -23.19 11.62 33.19
N SER A 127 -22.82 12.53 32.29
CA SER A 127 -22.18 13.80 32.67
C SER A 127 -23.12 14.97 32.43
N TYR A 128 -23.40 15.74 33.48
CA TYR A 128 -24.21 16.95 33.43
C TYR A 128 -23.31 18.18 33.43
N SER A 129 -23.65 19.19 32.62
CA SER A 129 -22.93 20.48 32.62
C SER A 129 -23.25 21.35 33.84
N GLY A 130 -24.37 21.07 34.52
CA GLY A 130 -24.80 21.72 35.76
C GLY A 130 -24.88 20.75 36.94
N SER A 131 -25.78 21.02 37.88
CA SER A 131 -26.02 20.13 39.02
C SER A 131 -26.51 18.76 38.56
N VAL A 132 -25.93 17.70 39.12
CA VAL A 132 -26.41 16.33 38.93
C VAL A 132 -27.83 16.22 39.51
N PRO A 133 -28.80 15.67 38.76
CA PRO A 133 -30.17 15.55 39.25
C PRO A 133 -30.28 14.55 40.40
N SER A 134 -31.27 14.72 41.28
CA SER A 134 -31.60 13.74 42.32
C SER A 134 -32.22 12.47 41.73
N ASP A 135 -33.02 12.64 40.69
CA ASP A 135 -33.84 11.61 40.08
C ASP A 135 -34.19 11.99 38.64
N VAL A 136 -34.40 10.98 37.80
CA VAL A 136 -34.67 11.11 36.35
C VAL A 136 -35.95 10.35 35.98
N ASN A 137 -36.52 10.64 34.81
CA ASN A 137 -37.71 9.91 34.31
C ASN A 137 -37.35 8.53 33.75
N ALA A 138 -38.34 7.64 33.65
CA ALA A 138 -38.18 6.30 33.04
C ALA A 138 -37.73 6.34 31.56
N ASN A 139 -37.97 7.44 30.85
CA ASN A 139 -37.49 7.64 29.48
C ASN A 139 -36.05 8.20 29.38
N HIS A 140 -35.32 8.31 30.49
CA HIS A 140 -33.94 8.75 30.50
C HIS A 140 -33.01 7.67 29.91
N TYR A 141 -32.49 7.90 28.70
CA TYR A 141 -31.67 6.92 27.96
C TYR A 141 -30.47 6.40 28.77
N GLY A 142 -29.81 7.28 29.52
CA GLY A 142 -28.65 6.93 30.33
C GLY A 142 -28.94 5.90 31.42
N ALA A 143 -30.18 5.87 31.92
CA ALA A 143 -30.66 5.04 33.01
C ALA A 143 -31.50 3.83 32.52
N SER A 144 -31.65 3.71 31.21
CA SER A 144 -32.52 2.73 30.57
C SER A 144 -31.89 1.34 30.54
N THR A 145 -32.70 0.29 30.68
CA THR A 145 -32.22 -1.08 30.53
C THR A 145 -31.76 -1.38 29.11
N LEU A 146 -32.30 -0.65 28.12
CA LEU A 146 -31.88 -0.73 26.73
C LEU A 146 -30.42 -0.31 26.52
N ARG A 147 -29.96 0.78 27.16
CA ARG A 147 -28.55 1.19 27.10
C ARG A 147 -27.63 0.17 27.78
N THR A 148 -28.07 -0.41 28.90
CA THR A 148 -27.33 -1.52 29.54
C THR A 148 -27.20 -2.73 28.62
N ALA A 149 -28.26 -3.08 27.88
CA ALA A 149 -28.20 -4.16 26.90
C ALA A 149 -27.21 -3.87 25.76
N LEU A 150 -27.18 -2.63 25.24
CA LEU A 150 -26.20 -2.21 24.22
C LEU A 150 -24.76 -2.40 24.70
N LYS A 151 -24.44 -2.00 25.93
CA LYS A 151 -23.11 -2.25 26.54
C LYS A 151 -22.77 -3.73 26.62
N GLY A 152 -23.76 -4.58 26.86
CA GLY A 152 -23.60 -6.03 26.80
C GLY A 152 -23.18 -6.49 25.39
N LEU A 153 -23.82 -5.96 24.34
CA LEU A 153 -23.49 -6.28 22.94
C LEU A 153 -22.06 -5.85 22.57
N GLU A 154 -21.59 -4.70 23.06
CA GLU A 154 -20.24 -4.19 22.80
C GLU A 154 -19.13 -5.16 23.20
N THR A 155 -19.38 -6.01 24.21
CA THR A 155 -18.40 -6.95 24.76
C THR A 155 -18.64 -8.40 24.32
N SER A 156 -19.74 -8.66 23.62
CA SER A 156 -20.12 -10.02 23.24
C SER A 156 -19.39 -10.47 21.98
N THR A 157 -18.62 -11.55 22.10
CA THR A 157 -17.93 -12.21 20.96
C THR A 157 -18.88 -12.89 19.98
N SER A 158 -20.17 -13.01 20.32
CA SER A 158 -21.20 -13.46 19.38
C SER A 158 -21.55 -12.40 18.33
N TYR A 159 -21.33 -11.11 18.63
CA TYR A 159 -21.64 -9.99 17.74
C TYR A 159 -20.37 -9.37 17.16
N PHE A 160 -19.31 -9.21 17.98
CA PHE A 160 -18.06 -8.61 17.56
C PHE A 160 -16.88 -9.41 18.13
N SER A 161 -16.00 -9.89 17.25
CA SER A 161 -14.71 -10.49 17.63
C SER A 161 -13.85 -9.51 18.43
N THR A 162 -12.84 -10.02 19.13
CA THR A 162 -11.92 -9.18 19.94
C THR A 162 -11.25 -8.11 19.09
N ALA A 163 -10.86 -8.45 17.86
CA ALA A 163 -10.29 -7.51 16.92
C ALA A 163 -11.31 -6.43 16.50
N GLU A 164 -12.57 -6.80 16.24
CA GLU A 164 -13.62 -5.84 15.87
C GLU A 164 -13.89 -4.86 17.02
N GLN A 165 -13.99 -5.36 18.24
CA GLN A 165 -14.18 -4.54 19.44
C GLN A 165 -13.06 -3.52 19.63
N ALA A 166 -11.83 -3.81 19.18
CA ALA A 166 -10.69 -2.89 19.24
C ALA A 166 -10.78 -1.75 18.22
N LEU A 167 -11.49 -1.93 17.10
CA LEU A 167 -11.72 -0.88 16.10
C LEU A 167 -12.92 0.01 16.44
N MET A 168 -13.81 -0.43 17.33
CA MET A 168 -14.95 0.36 17.80
C MET A 168 -14.50 1.43 18.82
N GLN A 169 -14.74 2.70 18.50
CA GLN A 169 -14.39 3.83 19.35
C GLN A 169 -15.57 4.27 20.22
N GLY A 170 -15.26 4.80 21.40
CA GLY A 170 -16.26 5.41 22.27
C GLY A 170 -16.66 6.78 21.72
N THR A 171 -17.95 6.99 21.45
CA THR A 171 -18.47 8.27 20.95
C THR A 171 -19.22 8.98 22.07
N THR A 172 -18.92 10.27 22.27
CA THR A 172 -19.63 11.09 23.25
C THR A 172 -20.85 11.72 22.59
N ILE A 173 -22.04 11.39 23.10
CA ILE A 173 -23.32 11.90 22.61
C ILE A 173 -24.09 12.59 23.73
N TYR A 174 -24.82 13.64 23.36
CA TYR A 174 -25.72 14.37 24.24
C TYR A 174 -27.17 13.93 24.03
N THR A 175 -27.90 13.83 25.14
CA THR A 175 -29.33 13.51 25.21
C THR A 175 -30.02 14.45 26.18
N ASN A 176 -31.30 14.74 25.98
CA ASN A 176 -32.06 15.61 26.88
C ASN A 176 -32.54 14.85 28.11
N ASP A 177 -32.45 15.46 29.29
CA ASP A 177 -33.27 15.07 30.44
C ASP A 177 -34.50 15.98 30.54
N VAL A 178 -35.63 15.48 30.05
CA VAL A 178 -36.89 16.23 30.03
C VAL A 178 -37.48 16.49 31.43
N LYS A 179 -37.06 15.73 32.45
CA LYS A 179 -37.56 15.93 33.82
C LYS A 179 -36.93 17.16 34.46
N ASN A 180 -35.61 17.28 34.28
CA ASN A 180 -34.79 18.29 34.93
C ASN A 180 -34.56 19.51 34.01
N SER A 181 -35.22 19.53 32.86
CA SER A 181 -35.32 20.68 31.97
C SER A 181 -36.27 21.74 32.54
N ASN A 182 -35.85 23.02 32.52
CA ASN A 182 -36.66 24.14 33.00
C ASN A 182 -37.69 24.60 31.96
N ASN A 183 -37.60 24.07 30.75
CA ASN A 183 -38.50 24.35 29.66
C ASN A 183 -38.65 23.05 28.88
N GLY A 184 -39.71 22.28 29.16
CA GLY A 184 -39.97 20.92 28.64
C GLY A 184 -40.03 20.75 27.11
N THR A 185 -39.57 21.75 26.36
CA THR A 185 -39.38 21.80 24.91
C THR A 185 -37.92 22.08 24.48
N LYS A 186 -36.95 22.26 25.40
CA LYS A 186 -35.55 22.66 25.10
C LYS A 186 -34.48 21.70 25.64
N THR A 187 -33.28 21.83 25.07
CA THR A 187 -32.03 21.10 25.36
C THR A 187 -31.24 21.71 26.53
N ASP A 188 -31.91 22.45 27.41
CA ASP A 188 -31.29 23.20 28.51
C ASP A 188 -30.79 22.30 29.66
N CYS A 189 -31.23 21.05 29.70
CA CYS A 189 -30.73 20.01 30.59
C CYS A 189 -30.23 18.79 29.81
N ALA A 190 -29.30 19.02 28.88
CA ALA A 190 -28.62 17.95 28.17
C ALA A 190 -27.51 17.32 29.04
N TYR A 191 -27.46 15.99 29.05
CA TYR A 191 -26.35 15.21 29.63
C TYR A 191 -25.64 14.43 28.53
N SER A 192 -24.37 14.10 28.75
CA SER A 192 -23.61 13.25 27.84
C SER A 192 -23.42 11.83 28.37
N THR A 193 -23.25 10.92 27.43
CA THR A 193 -22.81 9.54 27.64
C THR A 193 -21.75 9.20 26.61
N THR A 194 -20.74 8.42 27.00
CA THR A 194 -19.68 7.94 26.11
C THR A 194 -19.71 6.42 26.07
N ASP A 195 -20.11 5.86 24.93
CA ASP A 195 -20.30 4.43 24.72
C ASP A 195 -19.80 4.06 23.31
N LYS A 196 -19.48 2.78 23.06
CA LYS A 196 -19.10 2.36 21.70
C LYS A 196 -20.32 2.21 20.82
N LEU A 197 -21.38 1.56 21.31
CA LEU A 197 -22.67 1.45 20.63
C LEU A 197 -23.69 2.40 21.27
N TYR A 198 -24.40 3.14 20.44
CA TYR A 198 -25.45 4.04 20.90
C TYR A 198 -26.59 4.15 19.89
N LEU A 199 -27.75 4.63 20.35
CA LEU A 199 -28.92 4.82 19.49
C LEU A 199 -28.94 6.21 18.85
N ALA A 200 -29.54 6.29 17.67
CA ALA A 200 -29.80 7.54 16.97
C ALA A 200 -30.76 8.47 17.75
N TYR A 201 -30.76 9.75 17.38
CA TYR A 201 -31.64 10.78 17.92
C TYR A 201 -32.47 11.35 16.79
N ALA A 202 -33.66 11.85 17.13
CA ALA A 202 -34.46 12.58 16.18
C ALA A 202 -35.45 13.47 16.90
N GLU A 203 -35.92 14.49 16.19
CA GLU A 203 -37.00 15.33 16.65
C GLU A 203 -38.39 14.69 16.49
N ALA A 204 -39.38 15.17 17.25
CA ALA A 204 -40.75 14.68 17.15
C ALA A 204 -41.27 14.89 15.72
N SER A 205 -41.87 13.85 15.13
CA SER A 205 -42.31 13.87 13.73
C SER A 205 -41.20 14.20 12.72
N GLY A 206 -39.94 14.01 13.09
CA GLY A 206 -38.80 14.11 12.18
C GLY A 206 -38.88 13.09 11.04
N ASN A 207 -38.39 13.49 9.86
CA ASN A 207 -38.27 12.64 8.67
C ASN A 207 -36.85 12.12 8.43
N TYR A 208 -35.95 12.37 9.38
CA TYR A 208 -34.58 11.88 9.43
C TYR A 208 -34.19 11.68 10.90
N ILE A 209 -33.16 10.88 11.12
CA ILE A 209 -32.52 10.72 12.42
C ILE A 209 -31.06 11.14 12.32
N THR A 210 -30.39 11.29 13.46
CA THR A 210 -28.97 11.62 13.53
C THR A 210 -28.17 10.68 14.43
N VAL A 211 -26.96 10.37 13.99
CA VAL A 211 -25.95 9.55 14.68
C VAL A 211 -24.62 10.32 14.73
N GLY A 212 -23.59 9.77 15.34
CA GLY A 212 -22.31 10.47 15.51
C GLY A 212 -22.35 11.49 16.64
N GLU A 213 -21.24 12.21 16.78
CA GLU A 213 -21.12 13.30 17.76
C GLU A 213 -22.13 14.41 17.47
N ASN A 214 -22.79 14.88 18.52
CA ASN A 214 -23.72 16.01 18.49
C ASN A 214 -23.33 17.07 19.52
N ALA A 215 -24.03 18.22 19.52
CA ALA A 215 -23.78 19.30 20.46
C ALA A 215 -24.84 19.33 21.57
N SER A 216 -24.44 19.67 22.80
CA SER A 216 -25.37 19.87 23.92
C SER A 216 -26.43 20.95 23.65
N GLY A 217 -26.07 21.98 22.88
CA GLY A 217 -26.99 23.04 22.44
C GLY A 217 -27.81 22.71 21.18
N ASN A 218 -27.54 21.58 20.52
CA ASN A 218 -28.27 21.11 19.34
C ASN A 218 -28.17 19.59 19.24
N LEU A 219 -29.11 18.89 19.88
CA LEU A 219 -29.06 17.43 20.01
C LEU A 219 -29.22 16.70 18.68
N ASN A 220 -29.74 17.37 17.65
CA ASN A 220 -29.95 16.82 16.32
C ASN A 220 -28.87 17.29 15.32
N SER A 221 -27.69 17.68 15.79
CA SER A 221 -26.57 18.17 14.94
C SER A 221 -25.61 17.09 14.44
N GLY A 222 -25.92 15.82 14.66
CA GLY A 222 -25.08 14.70 14.20
C GLY A 222 -25.18 14.45 12.70
N LEU A 223 -24.57 13.36 12.25
CA LEU A 223 -24.67 12.86 10.88
C LEU A 223 -26.09 12.43 10.57
N ARG A 224 -26.63 12.91 9.44
CA ARG A 224 -28.00 12.67 9.02
C ARG A 224 -28.16 11.28 8.40
N ILE A 225 -29.21 10.57 8.83
CA ILE A 225 -29.70 9.34 8.23
C ILE A 225 -31.12 9.58 7.74
N ASP A 226 -31.30 9.65 6.42
CA ASP A 226 -32.63 9.76 5.82
C ASP A 226 -33.46 8.48 6.02
N LYS A 227 -34.79 8.65 6.03
CA LYS A 227 -35.75 7.57 6.29
C LYS A 227 -35.66 6.34 5.39
N GLY A 228 -35.05 6.47 4.20
CA GLY A 228 -34.79 5.35 3.29
C GLY A 228 -33.82 4.32 3.85
N TYR A 229 -32.99 4.71 4.82
CA TYR A 229 -31.95 3.86 5.41
C TYR A 229 -32.37 3.21 6.74
N TRP A 230 -33.61 3.42 7.20
CA TRP A 230 -34.11 2.94 8.50
C TRP A 230 -34.42 1.44 8.54
N GLY A 231 -34.26 0.72 7.42
CA GLY A 231 -34.63 -0.69 7.31
C GLY A 231 -36.14 -0.90 7.35
N ASN A 232 -36.59 -2.06 7.84
CA ASN A 232 -38.00 -2.48 7.74
C ASN A 232 -38.73 -2.62 9.09
N GLN A 233 -38.03 -2.41 10.21
CA GLN A 233 -38.59 -2.55 11.55
C GLN A 233 -38.55 -1.23 12.31
N ARG A 234 -39.57 -0.99 13.14
CA ARG A 234 -39.57 0.14 14.09
C ARG A 234 -38.51 -0.08 15.16
N PHE A 235 -37.68 0.94 15.42
CA PHE A 235 -36.60 0.85 16.41
C PHE A 235 -36.55 2.04 17.36
N TRP A 236 -35.99 1.81 18.55
CA TRP A 236 -35.83 2.83 19.59
C TRP A 236 -34.79 3.90 19.22
N LEU A 237 -35.07 5.13 19.63
CA LEU A 237 -34.13 6.25 19.60
C LEU A 237 -33.75 6.61 21.04
N ARG A 238 -32.60 7.26 21.22
CA ARG A 238 -32.20 7.78 22.54
C ARG A 238 -33.02 9.00 22.99
N ALA A 239 -33.88 9.52 22.11
CA ALA A 239 -34.63 10.75 22.35
C ALA A 239 -35.86 10.50 23.24
N PRO A 240 -36.02 11.21 24.36
CA PRO A 240 -37.22 11.12 25.19
C PRO A 240 -38.43 11.77 24.52
N GLY A 241 -39.63 11.32 24.87
CA GLY A 241 -40.88 12.02 24.59
C GLY A 241 -41.02 13.26 25.46
N TYR A 242 -41.54 14.37 24.91
CA TYR A 242 -41.58 15.66 25.62
C TYR A 242 -42.65 15.75 26.70
N ILE A 243 -43.81 15.14 26.46
CA ILE A 243 -45.03 15.43 27.23
C ILE A 243 -45.18 14.43 28.39
N SER A 244 -44.47 13.31 28.38
CA SER A 244 -44.69 12.25 29.35
C SER A 244 -43.40 11.50 29.72
N SER A 245 -43.25 11.25 31.03
CA SER A 245 -42.11 10.55 31.63
C SER A 245 -41.99 9.08 31.20
N ASP A 246 -43.06 8.55 30.61
CA ASP A 246 -43.24 7.16 30.20
C ASP A 246 -43.04 6.92 28.70
N ARG A 247 -42.65 7.94 27.92
CA ARG A 247 -42.48 7.82 26.46
C ARG A 247 -41.07 8.11 26.00
N ALA A 248 -40.59 7.31 25.07
CA ALA A 248 -39.40 7.55 24.27
C ALA A 248 -39.73 7.48 22.78
N ARG A 249 -38.88 8.06 21.94
CA ARG A 249 -39.09 8.12 20.50
C ARG A 249 -38.64 6.83 19.82
N VAL A 250 -39.30 6.57 18.69
CA VAL A 250 -38.99 5.48 17.78
C VAL A 250 -38.95 6.00 16.34
N ALA A 251 -38.02 5.48 15.55
CA ALA A 251 -38.07 5.62 14.10
C ALA A 251 -39.01 4.55 13.53
N VAL A 252 -39.92 4.96 12.64
CA VAL A 252 -40.88 4.06 11.99
C VAL A 252 -40.60 4.09 10.49
N PRO A 253 -39.99 3.03 9.92
CA PRO A 253 -39.79 2.93 8.48
C PRO A 253 -41.07 3.20 7.68
N GLY A 254 -40.94 3.94 6.58
CA GLY A 254 -42.07 4.37 5.74
C GLY A 254 -42.96 5.47 6.35
N SER A 255 -42.67 5.95 7.56
CA SER A 255 -43.44 7.01 8.23
C SER A 255 -42.49 8.09 8.79
N SER A 256 -42.85 8.73 9.89
CA SER A 256 -42.02 9.68 10.64
C SER A 256 -41.73 9.15 12.04
N VAL A 257 -40.89 9.86 12.78
CA VAL A 257 -40.60 9.57 14.19
C VAL A 257 -41.87 9.69 15.05
N LYS A 258 -42.10 8.70 15.92
CA LYS A 258 -43.28 8.62 16.83
C LYS A 258 -42.84 8.39 18.28
N ASP A 259 -43.76 8.61 19.22
CA ASP A 259 -43.55 8.29 20.64
C ASP A 259 -44.19 6.95 21.01
N ARG A 260 -43.51 6.18 21.88
CA ARG A 260 -43.94 4.87 22.37
C ARG A 260 -43.69 4.72 23.86
N LEU A 261 -44.49 3.88 24.52
CA LEU A 261 -44.40 3.61 25.95
C LEU A 261 -43.14 2.82 26.27
N VAL A 262 -42.33 3.32 27.19
CA VAL A 262 -41.02 2.71 27.52
C VAL A 262 -41.12 1.35 28.19
N SER A 263 -42.25 1.03 28.85
CA SER A 263 -42.49 -0.24 29.56
C SER A 263 -43.29 -1.28 28.79
N ASN A 264 -44.16 -0.85 27.86
CA ASN A 264 -45.18 -1.72 27.27
C ASN A 264 -44.94 -1.97 25.78
N ASP A 265 -44.38 -1.00 25.07
CA ASP A 265 -44.02 -1.20 23.67
C ASP A 265 -42.67 -1.90 23.57
N GLU A 266 -42.58 -2.80 22.60
CA GLU A 266 -41.34 -3.44 22.21
C GLU A 266 -40.94 -2.93 20.82
N SER A 267 -39.66 -2.63 20.64
CA SER A 267 -39.12 -2.19 19.35
C SER A 267 -37.72 -2.77 19.14
N ALA A 268 -37.26 -2.73 17.89
CA ALA A 268 -35.94 -3.17 17.51
C ALA A 268 -34.83 -2.24 18.06
N VAL A 269 -33.60 -2.75 18.07
CA VAL A 269 -32.38 -2.04 18.43
C VAL A 269 -31.50 -1.93 17.20
N VAL A 270 -31.35 -0.71 16.70
CA VAL A 270 -30.54 -0.39 15.52
C VAL A 270 -29.51 0.66 15.96
N PRO A 271 -28.31 0.20 16.39
CA PRO A 271 -27.30 1.10 16.93
C PRO A 271 -26.43 1.75 15.85
N ALA A 272 -25.64 2.71 16.27
CA ALA A 272 -24.51 3.27 15.56
C ALA A 272 -23.24 3.17 16.42
N PHE A 273 -22.08 3.20 15.77
CA PHE A 273 -20.78 3.35 16.43
C PHE A 273 -19.78 4.06 15.52
N GLU A 274 -18.67 4.52 16.08
CA GLU A 274 -17.57 5.09 15.33
C GLU A 274 -16.46 4.04 15.09
N LEU A 275 -16.17 3.78 13.82
CA LEU A 275 -15.14 2.85 13.38
C LEU A 275 -13.80 3.56 13.20
N ASN A 276 -12.75 3.07 13.85
CA ASN A 276 -11.37 3.49 13.63
C ASN A 276 -10.81 2.92 12.31
N LEU A 277 -10.35 3.80 11.41
CA LEU A 277 -9.78 3.43 10.12
C LEU A 277 -8.25 3.32 10.12
N SER A 278 -7.58 3.51 11.25
CA SER A 278 -6.11 3.59 11.33
C SER A 278 -5.39 2.33 10.81
N SER A 279 -5.99 1.16 11.03
CA SER A 279 -5.48 -0.15 10.57
C SER A 279 -6.14 -0.62 9.27
N VAL A 280 -7.16 0.07 8.77
CA VAL A 280 -7.86 -0.30 7.54
C VAL A 280 -7.03 0.16 6.35
N LEU A 281 -6.71 -0.77 5.45
CA LEU A 281 -5.99 -0.47 4.21
C LEU A 281 -6.98 -0.04 3.11
N PHE A 282 -8.02 -0.83 2.90
CA PHE A 282 -9.08 -0.58 1.92
C PHE A 282 -10.34 -1.39 2.27
N ALA A 283 -11.42 -1.16 1.53
CA ALA A 283 -12.60 -2.01 1.53
C ALA A 283 -12.91 -2.47 0.10
N SER A 284 -13.42 -3.69 -0.05
CA SER A 284 -13.79 -4.22 -1.37
C SER A 284 -15.01 -5.13 -1.28
N ALA A 285 -15.89 -5.00 -2.27
CA ALA A 285 -17.07 -5.85 -2.45
C ALA A 285 -16.75 -7.23 -3.05
N ALA A 286 -15.50 -7.52 -3.41
CA ALA A 286 -15.09 -8.88 -3.74
C ALA A 286 -15.28 -9.78 -2.52
N GLU A 287 -15.87 -10.95 -2.75
CA GLU A 287 -16.07 -11.94 -1.70
C GLU A 287 -14.76 -12.24 -0.98
N ALA A 288 -14.82 -12.42 0.34
CA ALA A 288 -13.65 -12.78 1.12
C ALA A 288 -13.13 -14.14 0.63
N ALA A 289 -11.82 -14.22 0.42
CA ALA A 289 -11.23 -15.42 -0.15
C ALA A 289 -11.38 -16.62 0.79
N SER A 290 -11.67 -17.77 0.20
CA SER A 290 -11.78 -19.05 0.90
C SER A 290 -10.58 -19.95 0.60
N SER A 291 -10.62 -21.19 1.09
CA SER A 291 -9.64 -22.23 0.75
C SER A 291 -9.84 -22.83 -0.65
N GLU A 292 -10.78 -22.32 -1.43
CA GLU A 292 -11.10 -22.80 -2.78
C GLU A 292 -10.97 -21.66 -3.80
N THR A 293 -10.80 -22.04 -5.06
CA THR A 293 -10.88 -21.08 -6.16
C THR A 293 -12.32 -20.66 -6.37
N VAL A 294 -12.59 -19.36 -6.30
CA VAL A 294 -13.94 -18.79 -6.42
C VAL A 294 -13.90 -17.63 -7.42
N ASN A 295 -14.96 -17.46 -8.19
CA ASN A 295 -15.17 -16.29 -9.03
C ASN A 295 -16.66 -15.94 -9.04
N GLY A 296 -16.96 -14.69 -9.38
CA GLY A 296 -18.33 -14.23 -9.41
C GLY A 296 -18.48 -12.80 -9.91
N THR A 297 -19.73 -12.36 -9.97
CA THR A 297 -20.10 -10.99 -10.28
C THR A 297 -20.43 -10.23 -8.99
N ILE A 298 -20.15 -8.94 -8.98
CA ILE A 298 -20.42 -8.06 -7.84
C ILE A 298 -21.72 -7.32 -8.13
N ALA A 299 -22.71 -7.51 -7.26
CA ALA A 299 -24.00 -6.84 -7.38
C ALA A 299 -23.89 -5.34 -7.05
N ASP A 300 -24.72 -4.54 -7.69
CA ASP A 300 -24.86 -3.11 -7.38
C ASP A 300 -25.23 -2.91 -5.90
N GLY A 301 -24.47 -2.08 -5.19
CA GLY A 301 -24.71 -1.78 -3.78
C GLY A 301 -24.38 -2.93 -2.82
N ALA A 302 -23.62 -3.94 -3.26
CA ALA A 302 -23.06 -4.96 -2.39
C ALA A 302 -22.25 -4.33 -1.24
N ALA A 303 -22.40 -4.86 -0.03
CA ALA A 303 -21.61 -4.40 1.10
C ALA A 303 -20.14 -4.82 0.93
N MET A 304 -19.24 -3.96 1.38
CA MET A 304 -17.80 -4.17 1.24
C MET A 304 -17.20 -4.84 2.49
N THR A 305 -16.27 -5.75 2.29
CA THR A 305 -15.45 -6.31 3.37
C THR A 305 -14.26 -5.38 3.62
N LEU A 306 -14.08 -4.97 4.88
CA LEU A 306 -12.91 -4.20 5.32
C LEU A 306 -11.67 -5.10 5.34
N ARG A 307 -10.57 -4.61 4.76
CA ARG A 307 -9.28 -5.30 4.73
C ARG A 307 -8.25 -4.47 5.48
N LEU A 308 -7.69 -5.07 6.52
CA LEU A 308 -6.68 -4.45 7.36
C LEU A 308 -5.30 -4.51 6.70
N ASP A 309 -4.43 -3.58 7.07
CA ASP A 309 -3.05 -3.53 6.59
C ASP A 309 -2.26 -4.75 7.08
N GLY A 310 -1.80 -5.58 6.13
CA GLY A 310 -1.03 -6.79 6.38
C GLY A 310 0.48 -6.58 6.54
N LYS A 311 0.99 -5.34 6.59
CA LYS A 311 2.44 -5.08 6.70
C LYS A 311 3.14 -5.78 7.87
N ASP A 312 2.44 -5.92 9.00
CA ASP A 312 2.95 -6.54 10.23
C ASP A 312 2.61 -8.03 10.30
N LYS A 313 2.12 -8.61 9.20
CA LYS A 313 1.71 -10.01 9.08
C LYS A 313 2.60 -10.78 8.12
N THR A 314 2.85 -12.04 8.45
CA THR A 314 3.53 -12.99 7.57
C THR A 314 2.52 -13.52 6.56
N ILE A 315 2.39 -12.86 5.41
CA ILE A 315 1.44 -13.24 4.34
C ILE A 315 2.19 -13.83 3.14
N GLY A 316 3.01 -13.00 2.48
CA GLY A 316 3.62 -13.36 1.20
C GLY A 316 4.03 -12.17 0.35
N THR A 317 4.32 -12.46 -0.92
CA THR A 317 4.60 -11.48 -1.97
C THR A 317 3.62 -11.69 -3.12
N VAL A 318 3.22 -10.59 -3.75
CA VAL A 318 2.40 -10.65 -4.96
C VAL A 318 2.79 -9.51 -5.88
N SER A 319 2.92 -9.83 -7.15
CA SER A 319 3.24 -8.87 -8.19
C SER A 319 2.55 -9.28 -9.49
N TYR A 320 2.32 -8.31 -10.36
CA TYR A 320 1.71 -8.53 -11.66
C TYR A 320 2.50 -7.83 -12.76
N ASP A 321 2.46 -8.43 -13.93
CA ASP A 321 3.02 -7.87 -15.16
C ASP A 321 1.91 -7.84 -16.21
N THR A 322 1.60 -6.64 -16.67
CA THR A 322 0.52 -6.40 -17.63
C THR A 322 0.92 -6.86 -19.03
N GLU A 323 2.19 -6.71 -19.40
CA GLU A 323 2.70 -7.09 -20.72
C GLU A 323 2.83 -8.61 -20.83
N ALA A 324 3.42 -9.25 -19.81
CA ALA A 324 3.48 -10.71 -19.72
C ALA A 324 2.10 -11.35 -19.48
N GLY A 325 1.10 -10.57 -19.06
CA GLY A 325 -0.26 -11.04 -18.85
C GLY A 325 -0.38 -12.09 -17.74
N ARG A 326 0.37 -11.93 -16.64
CA ARG A 326 0.30 -12.84 -15.50
C ARG A 326 0.54 -12.18 -14.14
N ILE A 327 0.07 -12.84 -13.10
CA ILE A 327 0.27 -12.52 -11.69
C ILE A 327 1.10 -13.63 -11.07
N VAL A 328 2.08 -13.26 -10.24
CA VAL A 328 2.88 -14.19 -9.43
C VAL A 328 2.61 -13.88 -7.97
N ALA A 329 2.06 -14.85 -7.26
CA ALA A 329 1.81 -14.80 -5.82
C ALA A 329 2.61 -15.90 -5.12
N GLN A 330 3.24 -15.59 -4.00
CA GLN A 330 4.00 -16.53 -3.19
C GLN A 330 3.60 -16.38 -1.73
N LYS A 331 3.12 -17.46 -1.13
CA LYS A 331 2.84 -17.53 0.30
C LYS A 331 4.15 -17.56 1.08
N ALA A 332 4.26 -16.71 2.10
CA ALA A 332 5.44 -16.69 2.97
C ALA A 332 5.54 -17.98 3.80
N ALA A 333 6.78 -18.46 3.98
CA ALA A 333 7.05 -19.57 4.89
C ALA A 333 6.59 -19.21 6.32
N GLY A 334 5.81 -20.11 6.94
CA GLY A 334 5.27 -19.88 8.28
C GLY A 334 4.03 -18.96 8.34
N ALA A 335 3.48 -18.52 7.19
CA ALA A 335 2.22 -17.80 7.16
C ALA A 335 1.08 -18.66 7.74
N ALA A 336 0.35 -18.09 8.72
CA ALA A 336 -0.78 -18.74 9.36
C ALA A 336 -1.99 -18.79 8.42
N GLY A 337 -2.78 -19.86 8.52
CA GLY A 337 -4.03 -20.02 7.77
C GLY A 337 -3.85 -20.14 6.26
N THR A 338 -4.93 -19.86 5.54
CA THR A 338 -4.96 -19.81 4.08
C THR A 338 -4.59 -18.40 3.63
N VAL A 339 -3.62 -18.29 2.73
CA VAL A 339 -3.32 -17.06 2.02
C VAL A 339 -3.90 -17.20 0.63
N SER A 340 -4.60 -16.19 0.14
CA SER A 340 -5.27 -16.23 -1.15
C SER A 340 -4.97 -14.99 -1.97
N LEU A 341 -4.73 -15.20 -3.26
CA LEU A 341 -4.69 -14.14 -4.26
C LEU A 341 -6.12 -13.76 -4.62
N VAL A 342 -6.42 -12.47 -4.64
CA VAL A 342 -7.70 -11.93 -5.10
C VAL A 342 -7.46 -10.89 -6.18
N VAL A 343 -8.28 -10.97 -7.23
CA VAL A 343 -8.33 -10.04 -8.34
C VAL A 343 -9.76 -9.55 -8.46
N GLN A 344 -9.95 -8.24 -8.35
CA GLN A 344 -11.21 -7.58 -8.63
C GLN A 344 -11.04 -6.71 -9.87
N GLY A 345 -12.01 -6.79 -10.78
CA GLY A 345 -11.98 -6.02 -12.01
C GLY A 345 -13.37 -5.60 -12.45
N LYS A 346 -13.39 -4.85 -13.55
CA LYS A 346 -14.60 -4.35 -14.19
C LYS A 346 -14.57 -4.73 -15.66
N SER A 347 -15.73 -5.11 -16.18
CA SER A 347 -15.98 -5.29 -17.61
C SER A 347 -17.08 -4.32 -18.08
N GLU A 348 -17.40 -4.34 -19.37
CA GLU A 348 -18.51 -3.53 -19.91
C GLU A 348 -19.88 -3.90 -19.31
N THR A 349 -20.04 -5.16 -18.88
CA THR A 349 -21.34 -5.73 -18.50
C THR A 349 -21.47 -6.00 -17.00
N SER A 350 -20.35 -6.20 -16.29
CA SER A 350 -20.37 -6.48 -14.85
C SER A 350 -19.02 -6.17 -14.18
N ASP A 351 -19.12 -5.83 -12.90
CA ASP A 351 -17.99 -5.86 -11.98
C ASP A 351 -17.80 -7.32 -11.50
N TRP A 352 -16.56 -7.79 -11.38
CA TRP A 352 -16.24 -9.20 -11.15
C TRP A 352 -15.08 -9.39 -10.18
N TYR A 353 -14.99 -10.59 -9.62
CA TYR A 353 -13.85 -11.01 -8.83
C TYR A 353 -13.43 -12.44 -9.14
N TYR A 354 -12.16 -12.72 -8.89
CA TYR A 354 -11.53 -14.02 -8.97
C TYR A 354 -10.60 -14.17 -7.76
N SER A 355 -10.66 -15.32 -7.08
CA SER A 355 -9.76 -15.64 -5.98
C SER A 355 -9.23 -17.06 -6.09
N VAL A 356 -7.97 -17.27 -5.71
CA VAL A 356 -7.32 -18.59 -5.67
C VAL A 356 -6.40 -18.70 -4.46
N PRO A 357 -6.33 -19.86 -3.78
CA PRO A 357 -5.34 -20.08 -2.72
C PRO A 357 -3.91 -19.96 -3.25
N ALA A 358 -3.06 -19.22 -2.53
CA ALA A 358 -1.65 -19.07 -2.84
C ALA A 358 -0.79 -20.15 -2.14
N GLY A 359 0.02 -20.85 -2.93
CA GLY A 359 1.02 -21.82 -2.47
C GLY A 359 2.42 -21.24 -2.37
N GLU A 360 3.46 -22.10 -2.44
CA GLU A 360 4.86 -21.67 -2.46
C GLU A 360 5.15 -20.70 -3.61
N VAL A 361 4.64 -21.01 -4.80
CA VAL A 361 4.56 -20.11 -5.95
C VAL A 361 3.24 -20.41 -6.66
N THR A 362 2.51 -19.36 -7.04
CA THR A 362 1.23 -19.46 -7.74
C THR A 362 1.24 -18.45 -8.86
N VAL A 363 1.18 -18.96 -10.10
CA VAL A 363 1.13 -18.15 -11.31
C VAL A 363 -0.28 -18.19 -11.87
N VAL A 364 -0.88 -17.02 -12.07
CA VAL A 364 -2.21 -16.87 -12.68
C VAL A 364 -2.10 -16.04 -13.94
N THR A 365 -2.53 -16.57 -15.08
CA THR A 365 -2.49 -15.85 -16.37
C THR A 365 -3.80 -15.13 -16.64
N LYS A 366 -3.77 -14.14 -17.53
CA LYS A 366 -4.97 -13.42 -17.97
C LYS A 366 -6.00 -14.39 -18.58
N GLU A 367 -5.57 -15.37 -19.37
CA GLU A 367 -6.45 -16.32 -20.05
C GLU A 367 -7.21 -17.21 -19.05
N GLN A 368 -6.56 -17.56 -17.94
CA GLN A 368 -7.19 -18.33 -16.86
C GLN A 368 -8.34 -17.55 -16.23
N ILE A 369 -8.15 -16.26 -15.94
CA ILE A 369 -9.18 -15.41 -15.34
C ILE A 369 -10.29 -15.10 -16.36
N GLU A 370 -9.93 -14.80 -17.61
CA GLU A 370 -10.88 -14.57 -18.71
C GLU A 370 -11.80 -15.78 -18.90
N THR A 371 -11.23 -16.98 -18.92
CA THR A 371 -11.99 -18.24 -19.01
C THR A 371 -12.86 -18.45 -17.78
N ALA A 372 -12.31 -18.28 -16.58
CA ALA A 372 -13.03 -18.52 -15.33
C ALA A 372 -14.21 -17.56 -15.14
N CYS A 373 -14.02 -16.27 -15.45
CA CYS A 373 -15.03 -15.22 -15.25
C CYS A 373 -15.91 -14.99 -16.49
N SER A 374 -15.65 -15.70 -17.60
CA SER A 374 -16.32 -15.48 -18.89
C SER A 374 -16.25 -14.03 -19.38
N ILE A 375 -15.06 -13.43 -19.28
CA ILE A 375 -14.77 -12.05 -19.70
C ILE A 375 -13.69 -12.04 -20.80
N SER A 376 -13.45 -10.88 -21.41
CA SER A 376 -12.43 -10.70 -22.45
C SER A 376 -11.77 -9.33 -22.36
N GLY A 377 -10.51 -9.23 -22.80
CA GLY A 377 -9.78 -7.97 -22.83
C GLY A 377 -9.26 -7.57 -21.45
N LEU A 378 -8.94 -8.55 -20.61
CA LEU A 378 -8.46 -8.29 -19.26
C LEU A 378 -7.14 -7.53 -19.28
N ASN A 379 -7.10 -6.42 -18.54
CA ASN A 379 -5.92 -5.60 -18.32
C ASN A 379 -5.62 -5.51 -16.82
N PHE A 380 -4.52 -6.12 -16.36
CA PHE A 380 -4.17 -6.14 -14.94
C PHE A 380 -3.93 -4.74 -14.35
N ALA A 381 -3.51 -3.76 -15.14
CA ALA A 381 -3.35 -2.38 -14.69
C ALA A 381 -4.68 -1.71 -14.28
N GLU A 382 -5.81 -2.21 -14.78
CA GLU A 382 -7.16 -1.72 -14.44
C GLU A 382 -7.77 -2.50 -13.26
N CYS A 383 -7.21 -3.66 -12.92
CA CYS A 383 -7.64 -4.49 -11.81
C CYS A 383 -7.17 -3.95 -10.46
N LYS A 384 -7.77 -4.50 -9.40
CA LYS A 384 -7.28 -4.41 -8.02
C LYS A 384 -6.85 -5.80 -7.61
N ILE A 385 -5.57 -5.94 -7.25
CA ILE A 385 -4.91 -7.23 -7.05
C ILE A 385 -4.23 -7.19 -5.69
N TRP A 386 -4.47 -8.22 -4.87
CA TRP A 386 -3.85 -8.33 -3.56
C TRP A 386 -3.76 -9.78 -3.08
N LEU A 387 -2.86 -10.01 -2.14
CA LEU A 387 -2.89 -11.20 -1.29
C LEU A 387 -3.66 -10.85 -0.01
N GLU A 388 -4.49 -11.76 0.46
CA GLU A 388 -5.08 -11.67 1.77
C GLU A 388 -4.94 -12.97 2.57
N THR A 389 -4.97 -12.83 3.89
CA THR A 389 -5.10 -13.93 4.84
C THR A 389 -6.17 -13.61 5.86
N THR A 390 -6.82 -14.65 6.37
CA THR A 390 -7.74 -14.57 7.50
C THR A 390 -7.13 -15.38 8.63
N GLU A 391 -6.79 -14.72 9.74
CA GLU A 391 -6.16 -15.39 10.88
C GLU A 391 -7.20 -15.71 11.97
N GLY A 392 -7.27 -16.99 12.35
CA GLY A 392 -8.04 -17.43 13.52
C GLY A 392 -9.57 -17.33 13.35
N GLU A 393 -10.27 -17.36 14.50
CA GLU A 393 -11.71 -17.06 14.56
C GLU A 393 -12.01 -15.54 14.47
N ASP A 394 -10.94 -14.72 14.45
CA ASP A 394 -10.97 -13.27 14.41
C ASP A 394 -11.17 -12.77 12.98
N SER A 395 -12.40 -12.96 12.49
CA SER A 395 -13.17 -12.44 11.32
C SER A 395 -12.61 -11.37 10.34
N PHE A 396 -11.39 -10.84 10.47
CA PHE A 396 -10.80 -9.86 9.55
C PHE A 396 -9.84 -10.48 8.54
N ALA A 397 -9.94 -9.95 7.31
CA ALA A 397 -8.94 -10.15 6.27
C ALA A 397 -7.82 -9.12 6.42
N TYR A 398 -6.56 -9.59 6.45
CA TYR A 398 -5.37 -8.76 6.32
C TYR A 398 -4.86 -8.84 4.90
N ALA A 399 -4.58 -7.70 4.27
CA ALA A 399 -4.26 -7.63 2.85
C ALA A 399 -2.91 -6.96 2.57
N LYS A 400 -2.28 -7.39 1.48
CA LYS A 400 -1.11 -6.80 0.87
C LYS A 400 -1.36 -6.60 -0.63
N ILE A 401 -1.41 -5.35 -1.06
CA ILE A 401 -1.61 -4.98 -2.47
C ILE A 401 -0.44 -5.49 -3.33
N ALA A 402 -0.73 -5.87 -4.56
CA ALA A 402 0.27 -6.31 -5.53
C ALA A 402 1.09 -5.16 -6.12
N ASP A 403 2.39 -5.43 -6.32
CA ASP A 403 3.27 -4.51 -7.04
C ASP A 403 3.17 -4.73 -8.56
N ALA A 404 3.11 -3.65 -9.33
CA ALA A 404 3.31 -3.70 -10.78
C ALA A 404 4.81 -3.85 -11.07
N LYS A 405 5.20 -4.85 -11.85
CA LYS A 405 6.61 -5.10 -12.23
C LYS A 405 6.70 -5.60 -13.67
N ASN A 406 7.86 -5.43 -14.28
CA ASN A 406 8.27 -6.24 -15.42
C ASN A 406 9.02 -7.46 -14.87
N PHE A 407 8.56 -8.67 -15.13
CA PHE A 407 9.18 -9.86 -14.56
C PHE A 407 10.58 -10.15 -15.13
N ASN A 408 10.92 -9.60 -16.29
CA ASN A 408 12.23 -9.78 -16.92
C ASN A 408 13.25 -8.68 -16.55
N ASP A 409 12.86 -7.63 -15.82
CA ASP A 409 13.81 -6.62 -15.36
C ASP A 409 14.79 -7.21 -14.31
N ALA A 410 15.85 -6.44 -14.04
CA ALA A 410 16.77 -6.74 -12.95
C ALA A 410 16.03 -6.75 -11.59
N ALA A 411 16.43 -7.67 -10.72
CA ALA A 411 15.77 -7.90 -9.44
C ALA A 411 16.78 -8.30 -8.36
N THR A 412 16.43 -8.05 -7.10
CA THR A 412 17.15 -8.55 -5.93
C THR A 412 16.23 -9.48 -5.16
N LEU A 413 16.63 -10.74 -5.00
CA LEU A 413 15.88 -11.74 -4.25
C LEU A 413 16.43 -11.90 -2.84
N ALA A 414 15.60 -11.64 -1.84
CA ALA A 414 15.89 -11.99 -0.45
C ALA A 414 15.74 -13.50 -0.21
N PRO A 415 16.32 -14.05 0.87
CA PRO A 415 16.12 -15.45 1.23
C PRO A 415 14.63 -15.83 1.36
N GLY A 416 14.27 -16.94 0.73
CA GLY A 416 12.92 -17.48 0.60
C GLY A 416 12.06 -16.89 -0.50
N GLN A 417 12.58 -16.00 -1.36
CA GLN A 417 11.83 -15.42 -2.47
C GLN A 417 12.08 -16.17 -3.78
N THR A 418 11.07 -16.14 -4.65
CA THR A 418 11.13 -16.69 -6.00
C THR A 418 10.78 -15.63 -7.03
N LEU A 419 11.61 -15.50 -8.07
CA LEU A 419 11.34 -14.74 -9.28
C LEU A 419 10.92 -15.70 -10.39
N VAL A 420 9.82 -15.39 -11.08
CA VAL A 420 9.33 -16.16 -12.21
C VAL A 420 9.39 -15.28 -13.46
N ARG A 421 10.32 -15.57 -14.35
CA ARG A 421 10.49 -14.94 -15.67
C ARG A 421 9.79 -15.73 -16.76
N ASP A 422 9.87 -15.27 -18.01
CA ASP A 422 9.12 -15.87 -19.10
C ASP A 422 9.62 -17.29 -19.42
N ASP A 423 10.93 -17.49 -19.39
CA ASP A 423 11.60 -18.74 -19.74
C ASP A 423 12.41 -19.33 -18.59
N GLU A 424 12.37 -18.76 -17.38
CA GLU A 424 13.11 -19.27 -16.22
C GLU A 424 12.46 -18.94 -14.88
N THR A 425 12.70 -19.77 -13.87
CA THR A 425 12.34 -19.50 -12.46
C THR A 425 13.58 -19.54 -11.61
N ILE A 426 13.81 -18.48 -10.82
CA ILE A 426 14.96 -18.35 -9.93
C ILE A 426 14.45 -18.27 -8.50
N ALA A 427 14.82 -19.24 -7.66
CA ALA A 427 14.46 -19.26 -6.25
C ALA A 427 15.70 -19.10 -5.37
N ASN A 428 15.66 -18.15 -4.43
CA ASN A 428 16.68 -18.01 -3.38
C ASN A 428 16.16 -18.69 -2.11
N GLY A 429 16.66 -19.89 -1.80
CA GLY A 429 16.24 -20.65 -0.63
C GLY A 429 16.61 -19.99 0.71
N GLN A 430 15.85 -20.29 1.77
CA GLN A 430 16.13 -19.80 3.13
C GLN A 430 17.49 -20.30 3.68
N ASP A 431 17.99 -21.41 3.14
CA ASP A 431 19.27 -22.02 3.49
C ASP A 431 20.47 -21.43 2.73
N GLY A 432 20.24 -20.47 1.81
CA GLY A 432 21.27 -19.92 0.94
C GLY A 432 21.57 -20.78 -0.28
N THR A 433 20.67 -21.70 -0.66
CA THR A 433 20.73 -22.40 -1.94
C THR A 433 19.88 -21.66 -2.97
N VAL A 434 20.49 -21.17 -4.05
CA VAL A 434 19.78 -20.59 -5.20
C VAL A 434 19.61 -21.66 -6.27
N THR A 435 18.41 -21.77 -6.82
CA THR A 435 18.11 -22.69 -7.94
C THR A 435 17.58 -21.92 -9.13
N ILE A 436 18.00 -22.32 -10.32
CA ILE A 436 17.48 -21.84 -11.60
C ILE A 436 16.84 -23.02 -12.32
N ASP A 437 15.56 -22.89 -12.65
CA ASP A 437 14.77 -23.79 -13.49
C ASP A 437 14.63 -23.13 -14.85
N LYS A 438 15.28 -23.69 -15.87
CA LYS A 438 15.23 -23.20 -17.23
C LYS A 438 14.04 -23.84 -17.94
N GLY A 439 13.13 -23.00 -18.41
CA GLY A 439 11.93 -23.39 -19.12
C GLY A 439 10.69 -23.48 -18.24
N ASN A 440 10.80 -23.22 -16.94
CA ASN A 440 9.69 -23.27 -15.98
C ASN A 440 9.02 -24.65 -15.95
N ASP A 441 9.80 -25.73 -16.05
CA ASP A 441 9.29 -27.10 -16.18
C ASP A 441 9.32 -27.89 -14.85
N GLY A 442 9.85 -27.27 -13.79
CA GLY A 442 10.00 -27.83 -12.46
C GLY A 442 11.34 -28.53 -12.22
N ASN A 443 12.23 -28.61 -13.22
CA ASN A 443 13.56 -29.18 -13.07
C ASN A 443 14.58 -28.10 -12.70
N VAL A 444 15.51 -28.43 -11.81
CA VAL A 444 16.60 -27.51 -11.46
C VAL A 444 17.78 -27.74 -12.40
N ASP A 445 18.07 -26.76 -13.24
CA ASP A 445 19.19 -26.78 -14.19
C ASP A 445 20.49 -26.25 -13.59
N VAL A 446 20.41 -25.26 -12.70
CA VAL A 446 21.57 -24.68 -12.04
C VAL A 446 21.31 -24.54 -10.55
N THR A 447 22.30 -24.93 -9.75
CA THR A 447 22.31 -24.70 -8.30
C THR A 447 23.52 -23.83 -7.93
N VAL A 448 23.29 -22.78 -7.16
CA VAL A 448 24.34 -21.96 -6.53
C VAL A 448 24.23 -22.11 -5.03
N LYS A 449 25.32 -22.49 -4.36
CA LYS A 449 25.38 -22.54 -2.89
C LYS A 449 26.16 -21.36 -2.36
N LEU A 450 25.47 -20.48 -1.64
CA LEU A 450 26.07 -19.31 -1.03
C LEU A 450 26.84 -19.71 0.24
N PRO A 451 27.93 -19.00 0.61
CA PRO A 451 28.63 -19.23 1.87
C PRO A 451 27.77 -18.95 3.10
N SER A 452 26.80 -18.06 2.95
CA SER A 452 25.79 -17.69 3.94
C SER A 452 24.54 -17.22 3.21
N ALA A 453 23.36 -17.54 3.75
CA ALA A 453 22.10 -17.03 3.22
C ALA A 453 22.09 -15.49 3.18
N GLY A 454 21.65 -14.93 2.06
CA GLY A 454 21.67 -13.49 1.81
C GLY A 454 20.94 -13.13 0.53
N ASN A 455 20.88 -11.84 0.24
CA ASN A 455 20.27 -11.34 -0.99
C ASN A 455 21.11 -11.72 -2.21
N VAL A 456 20.41 -11.95 -3.33
CA VAL A 456 21.02 -12.30 -4.61
C VAL A 456 20.50 -11.36 -5.67
N ASP A 457 21.41 -10.73 -6.41
CA ASP A 457 21.06 -9.83 -7.51
C ASP A 457 21.01 -10.60 -8.82
N ILE A 458 20.01 -10.30 -9.62
CA ILE A 458 19.78 -10.88 -10.94
C ILE A 458 19.64 -9.73 -11.92
N ASP A 459 20.40 -9.75 -13.01
CA ASP A 459 20.29 -8.74 -14.06
C ASP A 459 19.08 -8.99 -14.98
N ALA A 460 18.87 -8.09 -15.94
CA ALA A 460 17.76 -8.16 -16.90
C ALA A 460 17.92 -9.28 -17.94
N ASP A 461 19.12 -9.87 -18.06
CA ASP A 461 19.39 -11.00 -18.96
C ASP A 461 19.22 -12.35 -18.24
N GLY A 462 18.76 -12.35 -16.99
CA GLY A 462 18.59 -13.58 -16.22
C GLY A 462 19.80 -13.99 -15.38
N LYS A 463 20.91 -13.25 -15.47
CA LYS A 463 22.17 -13.68 -14.89
C LYS A 463 22.21 -13.43 -13.39
N VAL A 464 22.45 -14.49 -12.64
CA VAL A 464 22.58 -14.47 -11.19
C VAL A 464 23.99 -14.03 -10.79
N THR A 465 24.07 -13.00 -9.95
CA THR A 465 25.33 -12.58 -9.32
C THR A 465 25.69 -13.56 -8.21
N VAL A 466 26.89 -14.14 -8.32
CA VAL A 466 27.39 -15.16 -7.40
C VAL A 466 28.44 -14.53 -6.47
N PRO A 467 28.22 -14.50 -5.14
CA PRO A 467 29.15 -13.84 -4.23
C PRO A 467 30.46 -14.62 -4.07
N THR A 468 31.45 -13.96 -3.48
CA THR A 468 32.76 -14.53 -3.19
C THR A 468 32.65 -15.78 -2.31
N GLY A 469 33.30 -16.86 -2.75
CA GLY A 469 33.37 -18.13 -2.01
C GLY A 469 32.19 -19.07 -2.24
N ALA A 470 31.21 -18.68 -3.05
CA ALA A 470 30.10 -19.55 -3.42
C ALA A 470 30.51 -20.66 -4.41
N THR A 471 29.69 -21.70 -4.51
CA THR A 471 29.82 -22.74 -5.54
C THR A 471 28.66 -22.71 -6.52
N VAL A 472 28.91 -23.13 -7.75
CA VAL A 472 27.94 -23.24 -8.84
C VAL A 472 28.00 -24.64 -9.44
N GLN A 473 26.85 -25.24 -9.69
CA GLN A 473 26.75 -26.55 -10.31
C GLN A 473 25.59 -26.56 -11.32
N ALA A 474 25.90 -26.81 -12.59
CA ALA A 474 24.90 -27.14 -13.60
C ALA A 474 24.46 -28.60 -13.48
N ALA A 475 23.24 -28.92 -13.89
CA ALA A 475 22.67 -30.27 -13.84
C ALA A 475 23.54 -31.28 -14.60
N GLY A 476 23.96 -32.35 -13.91
CA GLY A 476 24.89 -33.36 -14.46
C GLY A 476 26.34 -32.89 -14.60
N GLY A 477 26.61 -31.61 -14.34
CA GLY A 477 27.95 -31.01 -14.35
C GLY A 477 28.68 -31.15 -13.02
N LYS A 478 29.96 -30.74 -13.03
CA LYS A 478 30.83 -30.72 -11.85
C LYS A 478 30.68 -29.40 -11.10
N GLU A 479 30.81 -29.45 -9.77
CA GLU A 479 30.77 -28.24 -8.92
C GLU A 479 32.00 -27.36 -9.15
N LEU A 480 31.75 -26.07 -9.37
CA LEU A 480 32.76 -25.03 -9.58
C LEU A 480 32.73 -24.07 -8.38
N MET A 481 33.89 -23.78 -7.79
CA MET A 481 34.02 -22.78 -6.72
C MET A 481 34.49 -21.44 -7.31
N LEU A 482 33.91 -20.33 -6.82
CA LEU A 482 34.19 -18.96 -7.28
C LEU A 482 34.82 -18.12 -6.16
N PRO A 483 36.16 -18.17 -5.97
CA PRO A 483 36.84 -17.50 -4.86
C PRO A 483 36.80 -15.97 -4.91
N THR A 484 36.46 -15.38 -6.05
CA THR A 484 36.36 -13.93 -6.26
C THR A 484 34.91 -13.51 -6.56
N GLY A 485 33.96 -14.44 -6.48
CA GLY A 485 32.62 -14.26 -7.01
C GLY A 485 32.59 -14.27 -8.54
N GLY A 486 31.41 -14.04 -9.09
CA GLY A 486 31.18 -14.07 -10.52
C GLY A 486 29.70 -13.99 -10.84
N THR A 487 29.32 -14.61 -11.94
CA THR A 487 27.94 -14.61 -12.43
C THR A 487 27.64 -15.94 -13.12
N VAL A 488 26.39 -16.38 -13.10
CA VAL A 488 25.92 -17.59 -13.81
C VAL A 488 24.57 -17.32 -14.47
N ASP A 489 24.35 -17.83 -15.69
CA ASP A 489 23.06 -17.81 -16.38
C ASP A 489 22.32 -19.16 -16.28
N ALA A 490 21.09 -19.22 -16.80
CA ALA A 490 20.27 -20.43 -16.81
C ALA A 490 20.85 -21.57 -17.67
N ASP A 491 21.78 -21.29 -18.58
CA ASP A 491 22.53 -22.32 -19.33
C ASP A 491 23.68 -22.93 -18.53
N GLY A 492 23.90 -22.47 -17.28
CA GLY A 492 24.99 -22.90 -16.44
C GLY A 492 26.35 -22.33 -16.88
N LYS A 493 26.35 -21.28 -17.72
CA LYS A 493 27.59 -20.62 -18.12
C LYS A 493 28.04 -19.67 -17.01
N VAL A 494 29.25 -19.89 -16.51
CA VAL A 494 29.81 -19.16 -15.38
C VAL A 494 30.87 -18.18 -15.87
N GLU A 495 30.84 -16.94 -15.39
CA GLU A 495 31.89 -15.94 -15.68
C GLU A 495 32.46 -15.35 -14.39
N ALA A 496 33.78 -15.44 -14.22
CA ALA A 496 34.48 -14.97 -13.02
C ALA A 496 35.93 -14.61 -13.35
N GLU A 497 36.59 -13.83 -12.48
CA GLU A 497 38.04 -13.62 -12.57
C GLU A 497 38.83 -14.90 -12.21
N LYS A 498 38.25 -15.72 -11.33
CA LYS A 498 38.86 -16.96 -10.85
C LYS A 498 37.83 -18.07 -10.69
N ILE A 499 38.10 -19.23 -11.30
CA ILE A 499 37.28 -20.43 -11.21
C ILE A 499 38.14 -21.58 -10.68
N VAL A 500 37.62 -22.33 -9.72
CA VAL A 500 38.25 -23.55 -9.20
C VAL A 500 37.39 -24.76 -9.56
N ASN A 501 37.98 -25.72 -10.28
CA ASN A 501 37.35 -26.98 -10.66
C ASN A 501 38.17 -28.15 -10.06
N GLY A 502 37.70 -28.71 -8.95
CA GLY A 502 38.50 -29.66 -8.14
C GLY A 502 39.81 -29.02 -7.68
N ASP A 503 40.94 -29.66 -7.97
CA ASP A 503 42.26 -29.14 -7.60
C ASP A 503 42.85 -28.15 -8.64
N THR A 504 42.12 -27.87 -9.72
CA THR A 504 42.57 -26.98 -10.79
C THR A 504 42.00 -25.58 -10.58
N THR A 505 42.89 -24.59 -10.45
CA THR A 505 42.53 -23.18 -10.34
C THR A 505 42.86 -22.46 -11.63
N VAL A 506 41.86 -21.80 -12.22
CA VAL A 506 42.02 -20.96 -13.42
C VAL A 506 41.83 -19.50 -13.03
N THR A 507 42.75 -18.64 -13.43
CA THR A 507 42.72 -17.19 -13.13
C THR A 507 42.87 -16.39 -14.41
N ALA A 508 41.98 -15.42 -14.61
CA ALA A 508 42.00 -14.48 -15.72
C ALA A 508 43.14 -13.45 -15.57
N PRO A 509 43.57 -12.80 -16.68
CA PRO A 509 44.32 -11.56 -16.63
C PRO A 509 43.55 -10.47 -15.84
N LEU A 510 44.29 -9.50 -15.31
CA LEU A 510 43.70 -8.38 -14.56
C LEU A 510 42.67 -7.63 -15.43
N GLY A 511 41.43 -7.54 -14.95
CA GLY A 511 40.32 -6.86 -15.64
C GLY A 511 39.59 -7.71 -16.69
N GLU A 512 39.96 -8.98 -16.85
CA GLU A 512 39.27 -9.94 -17.73
C GLU A 512 38.55 -11.03 -16.92
N LYS A 513 37.76 -11.87 -17.61
CA LYS A 513 37.04 -13.00 -17.01
C LYS A 513 37.37 -14.29 -17.73
N VAL A 514 37.37 -15.40 -17.00
CA VAL A 514 37.28 -16.76 -17.56
C VAL A 514 35.82 -17.19 -17.61
N THR A 515 35.49 -18.04 -18.59
CA THR A 515 34.12 -18.53 -18.77
C THR A 515 34.07 -20.05 -18.69
N ALA A 516 33.21 -20.62 -17.86
CA ALA A 516 32.94 -22.06 -17.86
C ALA A 516 31.60 -22.36 -18.52
N ASP A 517 31.50 -23.46 -19.27
CA ASP A 517 30.21 -23.98 -19.77
C ASP A 517 29.57 -24.98 -18.77
N LYS A 518 28.37 -25.47 -19.10
CA LYS A 518 27.61 -26.44 -18.29
C LYS A 518 28.36 -27.73 -17.98
N ASP A 519 29.33 -28.13 -18.81
CA ASP A 519 30.11 -29.37 -18.64
C ASP A 519 31.36 -29.11 -17.77
N GLY A 520 31.56 -27.87 -17.31
CA GLY A 520 32.69 -27.44 -16.51
C GLY A 520 33.96 -27.20 -17.32
N LYS A 521 33.86 -27.09 -18.66
CA LYS A 521 34.99 -26.73 -19.51
C LYS A 521 35.20 -25.22 -19.45
N ILE A 522 36.41 -24.81 -19.06
CA ILE A 522 36.77 -23.41 -18.81
C ILE A 522 37.53 -22.87 -20.01
N THR A 523 37.06 -21.76 -20.57
CA THR A 523 37.79 -20.97 -21.57
C THR A 523 38.62 -19.90 -20.88
N VAL A 524 39.90 -19.85 -21.24
CA VAL A 524 40.91 -18.98 -20.63
C VAL A 524 41.38 -17.97 -21.68
N PRO A 525 41.28 -16.66 -21.42
CA PRO A 525 41.78 -15.65 -22.35
C PRO A 525 43.31 -15.58 -22.35
N ALA A 526 43.85 -14.84 -23.32
CA ALA A 526 45.29 -14.65 -23.50
C ALA A 526 45.94 -14.02 -22.27
N GLY A 527 47.01 -14.63 -21.77
CA GLY A 527 47.71 -14.20 -20.56
C GLY A 527 47.14 -14.78 -19.26
N GLY A 528 46.02 -15.51 -19.30
CA GLY A 528 45.47 -16.20 -18.13
C GLY A 528 46.37 -17.34 -17.63
N THR A 529 46.15 -17.77 -16.40
CA THR A 529 46.96 -18.81 -15.75
C THR A 529 46.12 -19.98 -15.24
N VAL A 530 46.66 -21.19 -15.36
CA VAL A 530 46.09 -22.43 -14.82
C VAL A 530 47.06 -23.02 -13.81
N GLN A 531 46.63 -23.17 -12.56
CA GLN A 531 47.37 -23.85 -11.50
C GLN A 531 46.76 -25.24 -11.28
N ALA A 532 47.53 -26.29 -11.56
CA ALA A 532 47.13 -27.66 -11.30
C ALA A 532 47.34 -28.04 -9.81
N GLY A 533 46.72 -29.12 -9.36
CA GLY A 533 46.75 -29.57 -7.95
C GLY A 533 48.14 -29.85 -7.37
N ASN A 534 49.16 -30.04 -8.22
CA ASN A 534 50.56 -30.15 -7.81
C ASN A 534 51.26 -28.79 -7.58
N GLY A 535 50.51 -27.68 -7.64
CA GLY A 535 51.03 -26.32 -7.50
C GLY A 535 51.67 -25.74 -8.77
N LYS A 536 51.74 -26.49 -9.87
CA LYS A 536 52.33 -26.01 -11.12
C LYS A 536 51.40 -24.99 -11.78
N VAL A 537 51.92 -23.76 -11.95
CA VAL A 537 51.24 -22.68 -12.67
C VAL A 537 51.69 -22.69 -14.14
N THR A 538 50.71 -22.66 -15.05
CA THR A 538 50.91 -22.60 -16.51
C THR A 538 50.23 -21.34 -17.04
N THR A 539 51.01 -20.43 -17.62
CA THR A 539 50.46 -19.25 -18.31
C THR A 539 50.09 -19.60 -19.75
N LEU A 540 48.94 -19.13 -20.22
CA LEU A 540 48.43 -19.34 -21.57
C LEU A 540 48.53 -18.04 -22.38
N PRO A 541 49.69 -17.74 -23.00
CA PRO A 541 49.91 -16.45 -23.67
C PRO A 541 48.94 -16.20 -24.84
N ASN A 542 48.42 -17.25 -25.47
CA ASN A 542 47.44 -17.15 -26.57
C ASN A 542 46.04 -17.63 -26.15
N GLY A 543 45.78 -17.77 -24.86
CA GLY A 543 44.56 -18.36 -24.32
C GLY A 543 44.50 -19.88 -24.51
N GLY A 544 43.35 -20.47 -24.16
CA GLY A 544 43.12 -21.90 -24.27
C GLY A 544 41.86 -22.35 -23.56
N THR A 545 41.72 -23.66 -23.38
CA THR A 545 40.63 -24.26 -22.61
C THR A 545 41.15 -25.27 -21.61
N VAL A 546 40.47 -25.40 -20.48
CA VAL A 546 40.66 -26.47 -19.49
C VAL A 546 39.42 -27.35 -19.54
N ASP A 547 39.57 -28.64 -19.78
CA ASP A 547 38.43 -29.57 -19.75
C ASP A 547 37.99 -29.93 -18.33
N LYS A 548 36.91 -30.70 -18.21
CA LYS A 548 36.33 -31.16 -16.94
C LYS A 548 37.30 -31.97 -16.05
N ASP A 549 38.34 -32.55 -16.64
CA ASP A 549 39.34 -33.38 -15.97
C ASP A 549 40.59 -32.57 -15.60
N GLY A 550 40.63 -31.28 -15.95
CA GLY A 550 41.76 -30.38 -15.67
C GLY A 550 42.84 -30.37 -16.76
N ASN A 551 42.59 -30.99 -17.92
CA ASN A 551 43.56 -31.00 -19.01
C ASN A 551 43.52 -29.66 -19.76
N ILE A 552 44.71 -29.13 -20.05
CA ILE A 552 44.90 -27.85 -20.72
C ILE A 552 45.06 -28.07 -22.23
N SER A 553 44.29 -27.35 -23.04
CA SER A 553 44.45 -27.26 -24.49
C SER A 553 44.72 -25.80 -24.87
N ALA A 554 45.92 -25.52 -25.37
CA ALA A 554 46.32 -24.15 -25.74
C ALA A 554 45.61 -23.69 -27.03
N GLY A 555 45.28 -22.39 -27.11
CA GLY A 555 44.72 -21.79 -28.32
C GLY A 555 45.66 -21.94 -29.53
N PRO A 556 45.14 -21.90 -30.76
CA PRO A 556 45.94 -22.10 -31.97
C PRO A 556 47.13 -21.15 -31.96
N SER A 557 48.33 -21.72 -32.09
CA SER A 557 49.56 -20.98 -32.21
C SER A 557 49.49 -20.15 -33.48
N GLN A 558 49.47 -18.82 -33.38
CA GLN A 558 49.78 -17.98 -34.54
C GLN A 558 51.18 -18.42 -35.04
N PRO A 559 51.35 -18.78 -36.33
CA PRO A 559 52.61 -19.32 -36.80
C PRO A 559 53.72 -18.27 -36.63
N THR A 560 54.68 -18.57 -35.75
CA THR A 560 55.90 -17.79 -35.61
C THR A 560 56.76 -18.02 -36.83
N ALA A 561 56.78 -17.06 -37.76
CA ALA A 561 57.85 -16.99 -38.75
C ALA A 561 59.18 -16.78 -38.01
N SER A 562 60.12 -17.71 -38.17
CA SER A 562 61.47 -17.66 -37.60
C SER A 562 62.22 -16.40 -38.06
N PRO A 563 62.94 -15.68 -37.18
CA PRO A 563 63.85 -14.64 -37.61
C PRO A 563 65.18 -15.28 -38.02
N THR A 564 65.47 -15.30 -39.32
CA THR A 564 66.80 -15.65 -39.82
C THR A 564 67.74 -14.45 -39.67
N ASN A 565 68.88 -14.71 -39.03
CA ASN A 565 70.01 -13.81 -38.76
C ASN A 565 70.58 -13.11 -40.03
N PRO A 566 70.89 -11.80 -40.04
CA PRO A 566 71.53 -11.15 -41.19
C PRO A 566 73.06 -11.21 -41.10
N SER A 567 73.69 -11.76 -42.14
CA SER A 567 75.15 -11.66 -42.36
C SER A 567 75.51 -10.44 -43.20
N THR A 568 76.52 -9.70 -42.76
CA THR A 568 77.11 -8.52 -43.42
C THR A 568 78.29 -8.89 -44.32
N ASN A 569 78.28 -8.54 -45.62
CA ASN A 569 79.30 -7.75 -46.38
C ASN A 569 79.00 -7.72 -47.91
N PRO A 570 79.63 -6.87 -48.76
CA PRO A 570 78.91 -5.88 -49.56
C PRO A 570 79.03 -6.13 -51.08
N SER A 571 78.17 -5.47 -51.87
CA SER A 571 78.42 -5.28 -53.31
C SER A 571 78.33 -3.81 -53.68
N THR A 572 79.22 -3.44 -54.60
CA THR A 572 79.62 -2.10 -55.01
C THR A 572 78.64 -1.46 -56.02
N ASN A 573 78.33 -0.18 -55.79
CA ASN A 573 77.70 0.88 -56.63
C ASN A 573 78.06 0.82 -58.15
N PRO A 574 77.36 1.51 -59.11
CA PRO A 574 76.59 2.75 -58.90
C PRO A 574 75.30 3.08 -59.70
N SER A 575 74.55 4.04 -59.11
CA SER A 575 73.73 5.12 -59.71
C SER A 575 72.43 4.73 -60.46
N THR A 576 71.30 5.42 -60.30
CA THR A 576 71.05 6.87 -60.36
C THR A 576 69.74 7.24 -59.63
N ASN A 577 69.73 8.39 -58.95
CA ASN A 577 68.53 9.07 -58.42
C ASN A 577 67.98 10.02 -59.52
N PRO A 578 66.69 10.44 -59.49
CA PRO A 578 66.38 11.61 -58.66
C PRO A 578 65.00 11.60 -57.96
N SER A 579 65.02 12.03 -56.67
CA SER A 579 64.21 13.10 -56.02
C SER A 579 62.68 12.95 -55.95
N THR A 580 61.93 13.25 -54.87
CA THR A 580 61.99 14.28 -53.80
C THR A 580 61.07 13.82 -52.62
N ASN A 581 61.50 13.57 -51.37
CA ASN A 581 61.81 14.44 -50.21
C ASN A 581 60.61 15.24 -49.59
N PRO A 582 60.62 15.65 -48.30
CA PRO A 582 60.25 14.85 -47.12
C PRO A 582 59.49 15.68 -46.04
N SER A 583 59.21 15.06 -44.89
CA SER A 583 58.93 15.77 -43.63
C SER A 583 60.17 16.52 -43.09
N THR A 584 59.99 17.65 -42.43
CA THR A 584 61.02 18.25 -41.56
C THR A 584 60.45 18.77 -40.23
N ASN A 585 61.24 18.49 -39.20
CA ASN A 585 61.16 18.75 -37.76
C ASN A 585 61.16 20.26 -37.41
N PRO A 586 60.99 20.68 -36.13
CA PRO A 586 62.19 20.94 -35.32
C PRO A 586 62.10 20.77 -33.77
N SER A 587 63.19 20.23 -33.21
CA SER A 587 64.04 20.62 -32.05
C SER A 587 63.57 21.39 -30.78
N THR A 588 64.09 20.88 -29.64
CA THR A 588 64.81 21.53 -28.48
C THR A 588 64.07 22.16 -27.28
N ASN A 589 64.75 22.02 -26.11
CA ASN A 589 64.34 22.03 -24.68
C ASN A 589 64.35 23.45 -24.00
N PRO A 590 64.20 23.60 -22.67
CA PRO A 590 63.01 24.09 -21.95
C PRO A 590 63.18 25.49 -21.32
N SER A 591 62.08 26.16 -20.97
CA SER A 591 62.10 27.27 -20.02
C SER A 591 61.04 27.09 -18.94
N THR A 592 61.54 27.06 -17.72
CA THR A 592 60.85 27.01 -16.44
C THR A 592 59.93 28.22 -16.21
N SER A 593 58.64 27.96 -16.01
CA SER A 593 57.78 28.78 -15.16
C SER A 593 56.52 27.98 -14.78
N SER A 594 56.53 27.36 -13.61
CA SER A 594 55.29 27.16 -12.84
C SER A 594 55.09 28.42 -11.98
N PRO A 595 53.83 28.85 -11.79
CA PRO A 595 53.18 28.49 -10.53
C PRO A 595 51.75 27.95 -10.70
N MET A 596 51.49 26.86 -9.99
CA MET A 596 50.29 26.54 -9.20
C MET A 596 48.90 26.73 -9.86
N ASN A 597 48.29 25.64 -10.33
CA ASN A 597 47.50 24.70 -9.51
C ASN A 597 46.71 23.76 -10.46
N PRO A 598 46.98 22.44 -10.54
CA PRO A 598 46.07 21.50 -11.19
C PRO A 598 44.85 21.34 -10.28
N SER A 599 43.64 21.55 -10.82
CA SER A 599 42.39 21.22 -10.14
C SER A 599 42.44 19.77 -9.62
N THR A 600 42.55 19.61 -8.30
CA THR A 600 42.60 18.32 -7.60
C THR A 600 41.19 17.78 -7.34
N ASN A 601 40.39 17.53 -8.38
CA ASN A 601 39.14 16.78 -8.20
C ASN A 601 39.07 15.58 -9.17
N PRO A 602 38.83 14.35 -8.68
CA PRO A 602 38.46 13.21 -9.52
C PRO A 602 37.08 13.47 -10.18
N PRO A 603 36.75 12.80 -11.29
CA PRO A 603 35.52 13.07 -12.03
C PRO A 603 34.28 12.68 -11.20
N ALA A 604 33.28 13.57 -11.18
CA ALA A 604 31.96 13.29 -10.61
C ALA A 604 31.25 12.19 -11.42
N THR A 605 30.57 11.25 -10.74
CA THR A 605 29.83 10.16 -11.38
C THR A 605 28.56 10.72 -12.01
N THR A 606 28.36 10.52 -13.31
CA THR A 606 27.17 10.97 -14.03
C THR A 606 25.97 10.06 -13.75
N VAL A 607 24.79 10.65 -13.53
CA VAL A 607 23.52 9.95 -13.38
C VAL A 607 22.61 10.33 -14.55
N SER A 608 22.10 9.34 -15.27
CA SER A 608 21.22 9.53 -16.43
C SER A 608 19.86 10.13 -16.03
N ALA A 609 19.17 10.72 -17.00
CA ALA A 609 17.79 11.20 -16.81
C ALA A 609 16.85 10.08 -16.36
N GLY A 610 16.06 10.35 -15.32
CA GLY A 610 15.21 9.37 -14.65
C GLY A 610 15.94 8.50 -13.62
N GLY A 611 17.26 8.60 -13.51
CA GLY A 611 18.05 7.86 -12.52
C GLY A 611 17.79 8.33 -11.09
N THR A 612 18.10 7.46 -10.14
CA THR A 612 17.92 7.71 -8.71
C THR A 612 19.24 7.62 -7.94
N VAL A 613 19.30 8.29 -6.79
CA VAL A 613 20.45 8.27 -5.87
C VAL A 613 19.94 8.01 -4.46
N GLN A 614 20.40 6.93 -3.82
CA GLN A 614 20.12 6.69 -2.41
C GLN A 614 21.01 7.54 -1.51
N THR A 615 20.41 8.18 -0.52
CA THR A 615 21.08 8.98 0.51
C THR A 615 21.49 8.10 1.69
N GLU A 616 22.42 8.56 2.54
CA GLU A 616 22.79 7.87 3.79
C GLU A 616 21.61 7.72 4.77
N SER A 617 20.55 8.52 4.59
CA SER A 617 19.31 8.41 5.36
C SER A 617 18.40 7.27 4.92
N GLY A 618 18.75 6.56 3.84
CA GLY A 618 17.91 5.53 3.22
C GLY A 618 16.80 6.09 2.30
N LYS A 619 16.68 7.42 2.18
CA LYS A 619 15.78 8.05 1.21
C LYS A 619 16.37 8.09 -0.19
N GLU A 620 15.53 7.89 -1.19
CA GLU A 620 15.86 7.95 -2.60
C GLU A 620 15.56 9.33 -3.19
N LEU A 621 16.53 9.89 -3.93
CA LEU A 621 16.38 11.12 -4.71
C LEU A 621 16.29 10.76 -6.19
N THR A 622 15.22 11.16 -6.87
CA THR A 622 15.09 10.98 -8.33
C THR A 622 15.60 12.21 -9.06
N LEU A 623 16.29 11.99 -10.19
CA LEU A 623 16.85 13.03 -11.05
C LEU A 623 16.17 13.00 -12.44
N PRO A 624 15.00 13.66 -12.61
CA PRO A 624 14.21 13.56 -13.84
C PRO A 624 14.98 13.93 -15.12
N ASN A 625 15.88 14.90 -15.03
CA ASN A 625 16.69 15.40 -16.15
C ASN A 625 18.15 14.91 -16.09
N GLY A 626 18.48 14.06 -15.12
CA GLY A 626 19.83 13.57 -14.86
C GLY A 626 20.64 14.54 -14.00
N GLY A 627 21.87 14.15 -13.67
CA GLY A 627 22.73 14.93 -12.81
C GLY A 627 24.10 14.29 -12.61
N SER A 628 24.76 14.66 -11.52
CA SER A 628 26.04 14.10 -11.12
C SER A 628 26.16 13.97 -9.62
N VAL A 629 26.86 12.96 -9.14
CA VAL A 629 27.24 12.80 -7.73
C VAL A 629 28.73 13.11 -7.59
N ASP A 630 29.07 14.03 -6.69
CA ASP A 630 30.46 14.36 -6.40
C ASP A 630 31.12 13.34 -5.44
N LYS A 631 32.44 13.50 -5.21
CA LYS A 631 33.23 12.62 -4.34
C LYS A 631 32.77 12.61 -2.87
N ASP A 632 32.01 13.61 -2.44
CA ASP A 632 31.51 13.76 -1.08
C ASP A 632 30.08 13.20 -0.95
N GLY A 633 29.54 12.61 -2.02
CA GLY A 633 28.21 12.04 -2.08
C GLY A 633 27.11 13.08 -2.33
N ASN A 634 27.46 14.32 -2.69
CA ASN A 634 26.46 15.35 -2.97
C ASN A 634 25.94 15.20 -4.39
N VAL A 635 24.61 15.31 -4.53
CA VAL A 635 23.91 15.21 -5.80
C VAL A 635 23.70 16.61 -6.37
N VAL A 636 24.07 16.81 -7.63
CA VAL A 636 23.91 18.07 -8.33
C VAL A 636 23.08 17.86 -9.60
N ALA A 637 21.92 18.52 -9.67
CA ALA A 637 21.01 18.45 -10.81
C ALA A 637 20.29 19.79 -11.02
N ASP A 638 19.62 19.98 -12.14
CA ASP A 638 18.68 21.09 -12.35
C ASP A 638 17.31 20.82 -11.70
N LYS A 639 16.97 19.53 -11.48
CA LYS A 639 15.74 19.08 -10.85
C LYS A 639 15.98 17.84 -9.99
N ILE A 640 15.50 17.87 -8.75
CA ILE A 640 15.58 16.76 -7.78
C ILE A 640 14.18 16.49 -7.24
N VAL A 641 13.78 15.23 -7.15
CA VAL A 641 12.55 14.80 -6.48
C VAL A 641 12.92 14.02 -5.22
N ASN A 642 12.33 14.41 -4.08
CA ASN A 642 12.47 13.76 -2.78
C ASN A 642 11.07 13.43 -2.25
N GLY A 643 10.65 12.17 -2.33
CA GLY A 643 9.29 11.77 -1.98
C GLY A 643 8.26 12.49 -2.87
N ASP A 644 7.33 13.20 -2.24
CA ASP A 644 6.29 13.96 -2.94
C ASP A 644 6.75 15.39 -3.32
N THR A 645 7.97 15.76 -2.94
CA THR A 645 8.50 17.11 -3.09
C THR A 645 9.46 17.21 -4.27
N THR A 646 9.14 18.10 -5.22
CA THR A 646 9.96 18.37 -6.41
C THR A 646 10.69 19.70 -6.28
N VAL A 647 12.01 19.69 -6.28
CA VAL A 647 12.85 20.91 -6.25
C VAL A 647 13.40 21.18 -7.65
N THR A 648 13.17 22.38 -8.16
CA THR A 648 13.62 22.81 -9.50
C THR A 648 14.47 24.07 -9.40
N ALA A 649 15.64 24.06 -10.03
CA ALA A 649 16.51 25.22 -10.14
C ALA A 649 15.89 26.28 -11.08
N PRO A 650 16.26 27.58 -10.94
CA PRO A 650 15.96 28.58 -11.96
C PRO A 650 16.67 28.24 -13.28
N SER A 651 16.22 28.81 -14.40
CA SER A 651 16.83 28.56 -15.71
C SER A 651 18.34 28.79 -15.70
N GLY A 652 19.11 27.76 -16.06
CA GLY A 652 20.58 27.78 -16.04
C GLY A 652 21.24 27.56 -14.67
N GLY A 653 20.47 27.40 -13.60
CA GLY A 653 20.95 27.07 -12.26
C GLY A 653 21.02 25.56 -11.99
N LYS A 654 21.60 25.20 -10.83
CA LYS A 654 21.60 23.83 -10.29
C LYS A 654 21.17 23.84 -8.83
N VAL A 655 20.51 22.77 -8.40
CA VAL A 655 20.23 22.42 -7.00
C VAL A 655 21.23 21.38 -6.54
N THR A 656 21.55 21.39 -5.25
CA THR A 656 22.52 20.47 -4.65
C THR A 656 21.88 19.78 -3.46
N ALA A 657 21.86 18.46 -3.42
CA ALA A 657 21.49 17.68 -2.25
C ALA A 657 22.74 17.11 -1.59
N ASP A 658 22.84 17.22 -0.26
CA ASP A 658 23.90 16.57 0.49
C ASP A 658 23.66 15.05 0.63
N LYS A 659 24.67 14.32 1.11
CA LYS A 659 24.58 12.86 1.35
C LYS A 659 23.48 12.45 2.33
N ALA A 660 22.95 13.36 3.15
CA ALA A 660 21.84 13.11 4.08
C ALA A 660 20.46 13.38 3.46
N GLY A 661 20.41 13.92 2.24
CA GLY A 661 19.18 14.25 1.52
C GLY A 661 18.66 15.67 1.74
N ASN A 662 19.44 16.56 2.35
CA ASN A 662 19.06 17.97 2.48
C ASN A 662 19.41 18.71 1.18
N ILE A 663 18.42 19.34 0.57
CA ILE A 663 18.53 20.03 -0.71
C ILE A 663 18.72 21.52 -0.49
N THR A 664 19.80 22.07 -1.01
CA THR A 664 20.02 23.51 -1.12
C THR A 664 19.39 24.05 -2.41
N VAL A 665 18.49 25.01 -2.24
CA VAL A 665 17.75 25.65 -3.34
C VAL A 665 18.34 27.03 -3.62
N PRO A 666 18.83 27.30 -4.84
CA PRO A 666 19.38 28.61 -5.18
C PRO A 666 18.27 29.68 -5.28
N ALA A 667 18.68 30.95 -5.27
CA ALA A 667 17.77 32.09 -5.44
C ALA A 667 16.96 31.98 -6.74
N GLY A 668 15.63 32.09 -6.61
CA GLY A 668 14.69 31.92 -7.72
C GLY A 668 14.29 30.47 -7.99
N GLY A 669 14.80 29.50 -7.23
CA GLY A 669 14.37 28.11 -7.31
C GLY A 669 12.94 27.90 -6.84
N LYS A 670 12.37 26.77 -7.25
CA LYS A 670 10.97 26.38 -7.00
C LYS A 670 10.89 25.04 -6.27
N VAL A 671 9.91 24.90 -5.40
CA VAL A 671 9.59 23.67 -4.68
C VAL A 671 8.11 23.34 -4.91
N GLY A 672 7.83 22.23 -5.59
CA GLY A 672 6.49 21.65 -5.71
C GLY A 672 6.24 20.71 -4.53
N THR A 673 5.12 20.90 -3.83
CA THR A 673 4.73 20.09 -2.66
C THR A 673 3.77 18.98 -3.06
N GLY A 674 3.58 17.97 -2.20
CA GLY A 674 2.80 16.75 -2.52
C GLY A 674 1.32 16.95 -2.83
N ASN A 675 0.76 18.14 -2.56
CA ASN A 675 -0.59 18.54 -2.96
C ASN A 675 -0.64 19.42 -4.23
N GLY A 676 0.45 19.49 -4.98
CA GLY A 676 0.55 20.23 -6.24
C GLY A 676 0.71 21.75 -6.10
N LYS A 677 0.96 22.28 -4.89
CA LYS A 677 1.30 23.71 -4.73
C LYS A 677 2.76 23.96 -5.11
N GLU A 678 3.01 25.07 -5.80
CA GLU A 678 4.36 25.55 -6.11
C GLU A 678 4.76 26.69 -5.17
N LEU A 679 5.92 26.54 -4.54
CA LEU A 679 6.58 27.53 -3.70
C LEU A 679 7.79 28.08 -4.45
N THR A 680 7.85 29.38 -4.69
CA THR A 680 9.06 30.04 -5.21
C THR A 680 9.88 30.59 -4.05
N LEU A 681 11.20 30.40 -4.08
CA LEU A 681 12.16 30.87 -3.08
C LEU A 681 13.04 32.00 -3.67
N PRO A 682 12.62 33.28 -3.62
CA PRO A 682 13.30 34.36 -4.33
C PRO A 682 14.76 34.59 -3.89
N ASN A 683 15.05 34.31 -2.61
CA ASN A 683 16.38 34.47 -2.02
C ASN A 683 17.10 33.13 -1.82
N GLY A 684 16.51 32.03 -2.29
CA GLY A 684 16.98 30.66 -2.02
C GLY A 684 16.51 30.14 -0.67
N GLY A 685 16.89 28.91 -0.36
CA GLY A 685 16.49 28.23 0.87
C GLY A 685 16.96 26.78 0.89
N THR A 686 16.39 25.99 1.77
CA THR A 686 16.69 24.57 1.92
C THR A 686 15.41 23.75 1.99
N VAL A 687 15.49 22.51 1.54
CA VAL A 687 14.49 21.46 1.79
C VAL A 687 15.19 20.37 2.57
N ASP A 688 14.75 20.06 3.78
CA ASP A 688 15.37 18.98 4.55
C ASP A 688 14.93 17.59 4.08
N LYS A 689 15.55 16.56 4.64
CA LYS A 689 15.21 15.16 4.35
C LYS A 689 13.74 14.82 4.63
N ASP A 690 13.05 15.55 5.50
CA ASP A 690 11.64 15.34 5.86
C ASP A 690 10.69 16.23 5.02
N GLU A 691 11.20 16.79 3.92
CA GLU A 691 10.47 17.59 2.93
C GLU A 691 9.99 18.95 3.47
N LYS A 692 10.59 19.43 4.56
CA LYS A 692 10.30 20.76 5.11
C LYS A 692 11.14 21.80 4.40
N VAL A 693 10.48 22.86 3.94
CA VAL A 693 11.12 23.99 3.25
C VAL A 693 11.46 25.08 4.26
N GLU A 694 12.67 25.64 4.21
CA GLU A 694 13.08 26.80 5.01
C GLU A 694 13.72 27.88 4.14
N ALA A 695 13.22 29.11 4.23
CA ALA A 695 13.74 30.24 3.47
C ALA A 695 13.45 31.58 4.16
N ASP A 696 14.20 32.63 3.83
CA ASP A 696 13.92 33.97 4.34
C ASP A 696 12.62 34.55 3.74
N LYS A 697 12.24 34.05 2.56
CA LYS A 697 11.06 34.48 1.81
C LYS A 697 10.49 33.34 0.98
N ILE A 698 9.19 33.10 1.13
CA ILE A 698 8.44 32.09 0.36
C ILE A 698 7.31 32.79 -0.39
N VAL A 699 7.16 32.51 -1.68
CA VAL A 699 6.05 32.99 -2.51
C VAL A 699 5.22 31.79 -2.98
N SER A 700 3.92 31.80 -2.69
CA SER A 700 2.98 30.77 -3.17
C SER A 700 1.77 31.46 -3.81
N GLY A 701 1.64 31.32 -5.13
CA GLY A 701 0.63 32.04 -5.91
C GLY A 701 0.71 33.57 -5.70
N ASN A 702 -0.36 34.14 -5.13
CA ASN A 702 -0.45 35.59 -4.83
C ASN A 702 -0.03 35.96 -3.40
N THR A 703 0.42 34.99 -2.62
CA THR A 703 0.81 35.16 -1.22
C THR A 703 2.33 35.23 -1.10
N THR A 704 2.84 36.23 -0.41
CA THR A 704 4.27 36.38 -0.08
C THR A 704 4.45 36.38 1.43
N ALA A 705 5.21 35.42 1.94
CA ALA A 705 5.63 35.34 3.33
C ALA A 705 7.11 35.73 3.44
N THR A 706 7.44 36.64 4.36
CA THR A 706 8.81 37.14 4.57
C THR A 706 9.16 37.08 6.06
N ALA A 707 10.29 36.49 6.40
CA ALA A 707 10.79 36.43 7.77
C ALA A 707 11.34 37.79 8.23
N PRO A 708 11.37 38.07 9.55
CA PRO A 708 12.13 39.18 10.10
C PRO A 708 13.64 38.96 9.89
N SER A 709 14.44 40.01 10.00
CA SER A 709 15.90 39.94 9.81
C SER A 709 16.53 38.86 10.69
N GLY A 710 17.15 37.85 10.06
CA GLY A 710 17.77 36.70 10.74
C GLY A 710 16.85 35.52 11.06
N GLY A 711 15.54 35.59 10.76
CA GLY A 711 14.59 34.49 10.91
C GLY A 711 14.36 33.69 9.61
N LYS A 712 13.66 32.56 9.71
CA LYS A 712 13.25 31.72 8.58
C LYS A 712 11.72 31.55 8.53
N VAL A 713 11.15 31.60 7.33
CA VAL A 713 9.80 31.12 7.03
C VAL A 713 9.92 29.62 6.73
N THR A 714 8.99 28.82 7.24
CA THR A 714 8.97 27.38 6.97
C THR A 714 7.71 26.95 6.24
N ALA A 715 7.79 25.91 5.43
CA ALA A 715 6.62 25.23 4.87
C ALA A 715 6.74 23.71 5.05
N ASP A 716 5.62 23.05 5.37
CA ASP A 716 5.56 21.58 5.44
C ASP A 716 5.37 20.95 4.05
N LYS A 717 5.39 19.62 3.99
CA LYS A 717 5.17 18.83 2.75
C LYS A 717 3.81 19.07 2.08
N ALA A 718 2.84 19.65 2.79
CA ALA A 718 1.54 20.07 2.27
C ALA A 718 1.52 21.55 1.83
N GLY A 719 2.66 22.23 1.86
CA GLY A 719 2.79 23.64 1.49
C GLY A 719 2.07 24.59 2.46
N ASN A 720 1.84 24.19 3.71
CA ASN A 720 1.35 25.08 4.75
C ASN A 720 2.49 25.95 5.25
N ILE A 721 2.41 27.25 5.00
CA ILE A 721 3.46 28.22 5.34
C ILE A 721 3.28 28.68 6.79
N THR A 722 4.32 28.51 7.60
CA THR A 722 4.42 29.06 8.96
C THR A 722 5.38 30.25 8.95
N VAL A 723 4.89 31.39 9.42
CA VAL A 723 5.67 32.64 9.53
C VAL A 723 6.03 32.87 11.00
N PRO A 724 7.31 33.07 11.34
CA PRO A 724 7.72 33.32 12.72
C PRO A 724 7.20 34.67 13.23
N ALA A 725 7.12 34.83 14.55
CA ALA A 725 6.70 36.07 15.19
C ALA A 725 7.55 37.27 14.68
N GLY A 726 6.88 38.31 14.18
CA GLY A 726 7.52 39.48 13.56
C GLY A 726 7.73 39.40 12.05
N GLY A 727 7.36 38.27 11.39
CA GLY A 727 7.32 38.16 9.94
C GLY A 727 6.07 38.77 9.30
N ASP A 728 6.12 39.02 7.99
CA ASP A 728 5.05 39.66 7.20
C ASP A 728 4.45 38.67 6.18
N CYS A 729 3.13 38.70 6.03
CA CYS A 729 2.35 37.86 5.12
C CYS A 729 1.41 38.74 4.29
N ARG A 730 1.74 38.95 3.00
CA ARG A 730 0.97 39.81 2.09
C ARG A 730 0.30 39.00 0.98
N GLY A 731 -1.03 39.12 0.85
CA GLY A 731 -1.79 38.66 -0.31
C GLY A 731 -2.18 39.82 -1.22
N ARG A 732 -2.00 39.71 -2.55
CA ARG A 732 -2.56 40.71 -3.48
C ARG A 732 -4.09 40.64 -3.46
N ARG A 733 -4.76 41.63 -2.84
CA ARG A 733 -6.20 41.88 -3.07
C ARG A 733 -6.41 42.13 -4.56
N ARG A 734 -7.17 41.25 -5.24
CA ARG A 734 -7.83 41.61 -6.50
C ARG A 734 -8.64 42.88 -6.22
N LYS A 735 -8.34 43.98 -6.93
CA LYS A 735 -9.27 45.10 -7.05
C LYS A 735 -10.53 44.53 -7.71
N SER A 736 -11.54 44.20 -6.92
CA SER A 736 -12.89 44.10 -7.45
C SER A 736 -13.30 45.52 -7.86
N ASN A 737 -13.50 45.72 -9.15
CA ASN A 737 -14.32 46.82 -9.63
C ASN A 737 -15.74 46.56 -9.13
N GLY A 738 -16.04 47.04 -7.93
CA GLY A 738 -17.33 46.94 -7.28
C GLY A 738 -17.58 48.25 -6.54
N THR A 739 -18.38 49.10 -7.17
CA THR A 739 -19.02 50.32 -6.65
C THR A 739 -19.05 50.43 -5.12
N ALA A 740 -18.22 51.31 -4.56
CA ALA A 740 -18.25 51.69 -3.16
C ALA A 740 -19.49 52.55 -2.88
N LYS A 741 -20.53 51.92 -2.32
CA LYS A 741 -21.63 52.62 -1.67
C LYS A 741 -21.12 53.14 -0.31
N ARG A 742 -20.76 54.42 -0.26
CA ARG A 742 -20.56 55.16 0.99
C ARG A 742 -21.83 55.05 1.84
N ARG A 743 -21.72 54.66 3.11
CA ARG A 743 -22.53 55.26 4.18
C ARG A 743 -21.75 55.34 5.49
N ASN A 744 -21.71 56.57 5.97
CA ASN A 744 -21.02 57.06 7.15
C ASN A 744 -21.64 56.54 8.45
N ARG A 745 -20.78 56.53 9.47
CA ARG A 745 -21.05 56.72 10.90
C ARG A 745 -22.36 57.48 11.18
N ARG A 746 -23.24 56.85 11.95
CA ARG A 746 -23.74 57.35 13.25
C ARG A 746 -24.14 56.15 14.09
#